data_AF-A0A0P5JUL6-F1
#
_entry.id   AF-A0A0P5JUL6-F1
#
_cell.length_a   1.000
_cell.length_b   1.000
_cell.length_c   1.000
_cell.angle_alpha   90.00
_cell.angle_beta   90.00
_cell.angle_gamma   90.00
#
_symmetry.space_group_name_H-M   'P 1'
#
loop_
_entity.id
_entity.type
_entity.pdbx_description
1 polymer ?
#
loop_
_entity_poly.entity_id
_entity_poly.type
_entity_poly.pdbx_seq_one_letter_code
_entity_poly.pdbx_strand_id
1 'polypeptide(L)'
;MARVLIPWIVLLVTTGFVCGQIVFPADTTFLVSRPVVQQQNAGATCTNHMNKKGRCKRLFECFFMYTQLADLIKQTPCRLANQPSVFGVCCPNSESDSQKTSGVSSAGTLFFKPPDVPIPDLKPQDIQNAVQAALVVVEQRVELEKNLFNNRIVVQPDTAVNFHLNLFPTTSETLDVGKDAIKGLESSIQLVNQNMLTVDQGRFALPFFQASSSPLADTCRPQVNCPSPLSHFRTMDGSCNNEQRPEWGQINVALQRIIPPKYGDGVNTPRLAVGDVELPSARLVSQSLTESSHRSSQSETWTLMLMQWGQFLDHDITHSPLVRGQNSTGVTCCQRGQFLDASVRHPDCFPIAIPENDPFYAQFNQRCMEFVRSLPAPRPGCTFGPREQLNQVTAFIDGSTVYGSNDEAANQLREFNGGRLATQRSLKGHTLLPVKAEECSDFLRQRFCFRAGDGRVNEQPQLAVIHTLWVREHNRVADALQQLNPSWSDERVFQESRRIIGAEIQQITYNEFLPIFLGEDYMSRFQLKPLPANSGEPTNLYDQNINPTVTNEFATAAFRVGHSLVQGIIEGFTAFGSQTQSLLLHQHQSKPFELYEDTGVDTLVRGLLMQPAQKMDRAFTDELKNRLFQGKQSFGMDLIALNLQRGRDHGLPPYNDYRELCGRPRANQWQDLLDVIDQRVVQEMSRIYNSIDDVDLFIGGVSERQVEGALLGPTFLCLIGDQFARLRRGDRLFYEEATAQFTQQQLATLRSIGLARILCDNGDDIKSIQSSAFLRSDVQNRRRPCQGSSDIPELDLTLWRE
;
A
#
# COMPACT_ATOMS: atom_id res chain seq x y z
N MET A 1 -30.91 -46.50 -30.59
CA MET A 1 -30.38 -45.87 -31.82
C MET A 1 -29.23 -44.97 -31.35
N ALA A 2 -27.98 -45.45 -31.35
CA ALA A 2 -27.04 -45.49 -32.49
C ALA A 2 -26.57 -44.05 -32.84
N ARG A 3 -25.44 -43.58 -32.27
CA ARG A 3 -24.03 -43.71 -32.74
C ARG A 3 -23.71 -42.66 -33.82
N VAL A 4 -22.60 -41.90 -33.78
CA VAL A 4 -21.18 -42.23 -34.12
C VAL A 4 -20.35 -40.94 -33.85
N LEU A 5 -19.06 -40.89 -33.49
CA LEU A 5 -18.11 -41.76 -32.76
C LEU A 5 -16.80 -40.96 -32.50
N ILE A 6 -15.88 -41.55 -31.71
CA ILE A 6 -14.64 -40.94 -31.18
C ILE A 6 -13.45 -41.87 -31.48
N PRO A 7 -12.30 -41.35 -31.95
CA PRO A 7 -11.05 -41.59 -31.21
C PRO A 7 -10.10 -40.37 -31.13
N TRP A 8 -9.13 -40.49 -30.24
CA TRP A 8 -7.93 -39.67 -30.04
C TRP A 8 -6.72 -40.18 -30.87
N ILE A 9 -5.57 -39.48 -30.83
CA ILE A 9 -4.23 -40.12 -30.87
C ILE A 9 -3.30 -39.50 -29.81
N VAL A 10 -2.57 -40.36 -29.08
CA VAL A 10 -1.39 -40.07 -28.25
C VAL A 10 -0.25 -40.96 -28.73
N LEU A 11 0.99 -40.46 -28.75
CA LEU A 11 2.17 -41.33 -28.88
C LEU A 11 3.43 -40.70 -28.26
N LEU A 12 3.94 -41.34 -27.21
CA LEU A 12 5.30 -41.22 -26.69
C LEU A 12 6.23 -42.16 -27.48
N VAL A 13 7.45 -41.73 -27.84
CA VAL A 13 8.65 -42.59 -27.85
C VAL A 13 9.91 -41.74 -27.56
N THR A 14 10.75 -42.27 -26.68
CA THR A 14 12.10 -41.81 -26.30
C THR A 14 13.19 -42.35 -27.22
N THR A 15 14.26 -41.59 -27.47
CA THR A 15 15.67 -42.06 -27.56
C THR A 15 16.60 -40.86 -27.76
N GLY A 16 17.75 -40.81 -27.08
CA GLY A 16 18.86 -39.91 -27.44
C GLY A 16 20.12 -40.71 -27.75
N PHE A 17 21.17 -40.09 -28.32
CA PHE A 17 22.60 -40.35 -28.00
C PHE A 17 23.61 -39.52 -28.83
N VAL A 18 24.79 -39.31 -28.22
CA VAL A 18 26.15 -39.00 -28.77
C VAL A 18 26.53 -37.57 -29.18
N CYS A 19 27.76 -37.24 -28.76
CA CYS A 19 28.56 -36.02 -28.85
C CYS A 19 29.04 -35.58 -30.25
N GLY A 20 29.54 -34.33 -30.30
CA GLY A 20 30.57 -33.89 -31.26
C GLY A 20 31.37 -32.69 -30.73
N GLN A 21 32.63 -32.88 -30.34
CA GLN A 21 33.57 -31.80 -30.03
C GLN A 21 34.18 -31.22 -31.32
N ILE A 22 34.42 -29.91 -31.37
CA ILE A 22 35.44 -29.29 -32.25
C ILE A 22 36.21 -28.25 -31.42
N VAL A 23 37.51 -28.12 -31.68
CA VAL A 23 38.54 -27.50 -30.82
C VAL A 23 39.41 -26.55 -31.66
N PHE A 24 39.44 -25.26 -31.27
CA PHE A 24 40.51 -24.23 -31.39
C PHE A 24 41.20 -23.96 -32.78
N PRO A 25 41.69 -22.71 -33.08
CA PRO A 25 42.78 -22.03 -32.36
C PRO A 25 42.59 -20.51 -32.12
N ALA A 26 43.64 -19.89 -31.57
CA ALA A 26 43.67 -18.56 -30.96
C ALA A 26 44.36 -17.46 -31.79
N ASP A 27 44.43 -16.28 -31.18
CA ASP A 27 45.27 -15.10 -31.48
C ASP A 27 45.02 -14.27 -32.76
N THR A 28 44.44 -13.08 -32.56
CA THR A 28 45.10 -11.81 -32.96
C THR A 28 44.50 -10.62 -32.22
N THR A 29 45.36 -9.74 -31.71
CA THR A 29 44.99 -8.51 -31.00
C THR A 29 44.74 -7.36 -31.98
N PHE A 30 43.63 -6.64 -31.80
CA PHE A 30 43.50 -5.25 -32.27
C PHE A 30 42.74 -4.38 -31.26
N LEU A 31 43.36 -3.25 -30.92
CA LEU A 31 42.73 -2.14 -30.20
C LEU A 31 41.72 -1.43 -31.11
N VAL A 32 40.68 -0.81 -30.52
CA VAL A 32 40.20 0.58 -30.73
C VAL A 32 38.69 0.74 -30.46
N SER A 33 38.37 1.86 -29.77
CA SER A 33 37.07 2.53 -29.56
C SER A 33 35.90 1.77 -28.91
N ARG A 34 35.41 2.34 -27.80
CA ARG A 34 34.03 2.21 -27.32
C ARG A 34 33.07 2.69 -28.43
N PRO A 35 32.04 1.92 -28.83
CA PRO A 35 30.96 2.45 -29.63
C PRO A 35 30.04 3.31 -28.75
N VAL A 36 29.94 4.59 -29.07
CA VAL A 36 28.86 5.46 -28.58
C VAL A 36 27.55 4.93 -29.17
N VAL A 37 26.68 4.36 -28.34
CA VAL A 37 25.37 3.86 -28.80
C VAL A 37 24.39 5.03 -28.90
N GLN A 38 24.51 5.79 -29.99
CA GLN A 38 23.42 6.60 -30.54
C GLN A 38 23.40 6.43 -32.06
N GLN A 39 22.49 5.59 -32.57
CA GLN A 39 21.46 6.01 -33.54
C GLN A 39 20.54 4.85 -34.01
N GLN A 40 19.23 5.13 -33.96
CA GLN A 40 18.20 4.75 -34.95
C GLN A 40 17.89 3.26 -35.25
N ASN A 41 17.05 2.65 -34.40
CA ASN A 41 16.17 1.55 -34.81
C ASN A 41 15.01 2.07 -35.70
N ALA A 42 15.25 2.20 -37.01
CA ALA A 42 14.23 2.55 -38.00
C ALA A 42 13.32 1.36 -38.37
N GLY A 43 12.41 0.99 -37.46
CA GLY A 43 11.39 -0.03 -37.73
C GLY A 43 10.47 0.33 -38.91
N ALA A 44 9.98 -0.69 -39.62
CA ALA A 44 9.15 -0.52 -40.82
C ALA A 44 7.92 0.33 -40.51
N THR A 45 7.62 1.32 -41.34
CA THR A 45 6.44 2.17 -41.13
C THR A 45 5.15 1.38 -41.37
N CYS A 46 4.13 1.69 -40.58
CA CYS A 46 2.83 1.05 -40.63
C CYS A 46 1.75 2.07 -40.27
N THR A 47 0.49 1.68 -40.46
CA THR A 47 -0.68 2.45 -40.02
C THR A 47 -1.58 1.52 -39.23
N ASN A 48 -2.03 1.94 -38.05
CA ASN A 48 -2.91 1.13 -37.21
C ASN A 48 -4.39 1.24 -37.64
N HIS A 49 -5.27 0.46 -37.00
CA HIS A 49 -6.71 0.44 -37.30
C HIS A 49 -7.44 1.79 -37.06
N MET A 50 -6.80 2.74 -36.37
CA MET A 50 -7.29 4.11 -36.16
C MET A 50 -6.64 5.13 -37.13
N ASN A 51 -6.07 4.69 -38.25
CA ASN A 51 -5.33 5.52 -39.21
C ASN A 51 -4.13 6.30 -38.64
N LYS A 52 -3.62 5.96 -37.44
CA LYS A 52 -2.41 6.57 -36.88
C LYS A 52 -1.15 5.92 -37.45
N LYS A 53 -0.20 6.75 -37.91
CA LYS A 53 1.12 6.30 -38.39
C LYS A 53 1.98 5.79 -37.23
N GLY A 54 2.72 4.72 -37.49
CA GLY A 54 3.51 4.04 -36.49
C GLY A 54 4.73 3.30 -37.06
N ARG A 55 5.41 2.57 -36.18
CA ARG A 55 6.45 1.61 -36.54
C ARG A 55 6.02 0.20 -36.15
N CYS A 56 6.28 -0.73 -37.05
CA CYS A 56 6.12 -2.14 -36.77
C CYS A 56 7.20 -2.58 -35.78
N LYS A 57 6.77 -3.01 -34.60
CA LYS A 57 7.63 -3.64 -33.60
C LYS A 57 6.93 -4.88 -33.04
N ARG A 58 7.62 -5.70 -32.26
CA ARG A 58 7.01 -6.84 -31.56
C ARG A 58 5.95 -6.31 -30.58
N LEU A 59 4.94 -7.11 -30.27
CA LEU A 59 3.82 -6.69 -29.41
C LEU A 59 4.29 -6.04 -28.09
N PHE A 60 5.24 -6.67 -27.39
CA PHE A 60 5.82 -6.15 -26.15
C PHE A 60 6.63 -4.83 -26.30
N GLU A 61 7.02 -4.45 -27.51
CA GLU A 61 7.74 -3.20 -27.81
C GLU A 61 6.77 -2.04 -28.15
N CYS A 62 5.46 -2.31 -28.18
CA CYS A 62 4.43 -1.38 -28.63
C CYS A 62 3.51 -0.83 -27.54
N PHE A 63 3.34 -1.50 -26.40
CA PHE A 63 2.51 -1.00 -25.29
C PHE A 63 3.33 -0.38 -24.17
N PHE A 64 2.87 0.76 -23.66
CA PHE A 64 3.35 1.38 -22.43
C PHE A 64 2.51 0.96 -21.21
N MET A 65 1.25 0.52 -21.43
CA MET A 65 0.35 0.00 -20.41
C MET A 65 -0.33 -1.31 -20.82
N TYR A 66 -0.68 -2.16 -19.85
CA TYR A 66 -1.48 -3.38 -20.11
C TYR A 66 -2.80 -3.03 -20.81
N THR A 67 -3.42 -1.90 -20.48
CA THR A 67 -4.66 -1.40 -21.11
C THR A 67 -4.58 -1.30 -22.64
N GLN A 68 -3.39 -1.02 -23.17
CA GLN A 68 -3.15 -0.88 -24.61
C GLN A 68 -2.98 -2.24 -25.31
N LEU A 69 -2.69 -3.32 -24.56
CA LEU A 69 -2.45 -4.66 -25.08
C LEU A 69 -3.66 -5.20 -25.84
N ALA A 70 -4.86 -5.07 -25.29
CA ALA A 70 -6.10 -5.51 -25.92
C ALA A 70 -6.35 -4.83 -27.29
N ASP A 71 -6.04 -3.53 -27.40
CA ASP A 71 -6.23 -2.77 -28.64
C ASP A 71 -5.03 -2.84 -29.60
N LEU A 72 -3.90 -3.38 -29.14
CA LEU A 72 -2.74 -3.74 -29.95
C LEU A 72 -2.84 -5.18 -30.51
N ILE A 73 -3.43 -6.12 -29.77
CA ILE A 73 -3.71 -7.49 -30.23
C ILE A 73 -4.79 -7.51 -31.33
N LYS A 74 -5.79 -6.62 -31.26
CA LYS A 74 -6.83 -6.47 -32.30
C LYS A 74 -6.30 -5.88 -33.63
N GLN A 75 -5.02 -5.52 -33.73
CA GLN A 75 -4.47 -4.88 -34.93
C GLN A 75 -4.05 -5.90 -35.98
N THR A 76 -4.17 -5.53 -37.26
CA THR A 76 -3.61 -6.31 -38.36
C THR A 76 -2.10 -6.45 -38.17
N PRO A 77 -1.54 -7.68 -38.20
CA PRO A 77 -0.11 -7.89 -38.04
C PRO A 77 0.70 -7.19 -39.14
N CYS A 78 1.81 -6.56 -38.74
CA CYS A 78 2.78 -5.97 -39.65
C CYS A 78 4.08 -6.80 -39.67
N ARG A 79 5.01 -6.53 -40.58
CA ARG A 79 6.31 -7.21 -40.65
C ARG A 79 7.44 -6.34 -40.13
N LEU A 80 8.32 -6.90 -39.31
CA LEU A 80 9.49 -6.18 -38.78
C LEU A 80 10.51 -5.91 -39.89
N ALA A 81 11.06 -4.69 -39.95
CA ALA A 81 12.05 -4.29 -40.96
C ALA A 81 13.27 -5.24 -40.99
N ASN A 82 13.76 -5.62 -39.81
CA ASN A 82 14.98 -6.42 -39.66
C ASN A 82 14.71 -7.93 -39.63
N GLN A 83 13.44 -8.36 -39.58
CA GLN A 83 13.02 -9.77 -39.51
C GLN A 83 11.69 -9.98 -40.27
N PRO A 84 11.70 -10.03 -41.63
CA PRO A 84 10.47 -10.06 -42.44
C PRO A 84 9.59 -11.31 -42.28
N SER A 85 10.09 -12.35 -41.61
CA SER A 85 9.38 -13.57 -41.21
C SER A 85 8.68 -13.46 -39.86
N VAL A 86 8.99 -12.43 -39.06
CA VAL A 86 8.41 -12.20 -37.74
C VAL A 86 7.33 -11.13 -37.84
N PHE A 87 6.14 -11.46 -37.38
CA PHE A 87 5.03 -10.53 -37.28
C PHE A 87 5.15 -9.66 -36.01
N GLY A 88 4.89 -8.38 -36.19
CA GLY A 88 4.73 -7.40 -35.12
C GLY A 88 3.33 -6.77 -35.16
N VAL A 89 3.12 -5.75 -34.33
CA VAL A 89 1.93 -4.89 -34.39
C VAL A 89 2.35 -3.44 -34.64
N CYS A 90 1.39 -2.61 -35.07
CA CYS A 90 1.70 -1.24 -35.43
C CYS A 90 1.66 -0.31 -34.20
N CYS A 91 2.77 -0.18 -33.48
CA CYS A 91 2.84 0.83 -32.42
C CYS A 91 2.76 2.22 -33.06
N PRO A 92 1.86 3.10 -32.62
CA PRO A 92 1.95 4.53 -32.94
C PRO A 92 3.35 5.05 -32.66
N ASN A 93 3.80 6.05 -33.42
CA ASN A 93 5.05 6.72 -33.10
C ASN A 93 4.90 7.36 -31.71
N SER A 94 5.62 6.83 -30.72
CA SER A 94 5.76 7.49 -29.43
C SER A 94 6.50 8.81 -29.65
N GLU A 95 5.85 9.93 -29.31
CA GLU A 95 6.57 11.15 -28.96
C GLU A 95 7.65 10.77 -27.92
N SER A 96 8.83 11.40 -28.02
CA SER A 96 9.92 11.10 -27.10
C SER A 96 9.46 11.38 -25.66
N ASP A 97 9.94 10.62 -24.68
CA ASP A 97 9.48 10.79 -23.29
C ASP A 97 9.74 12.21 -22.74
N SER A 98 10.66 12.96 -23.35
CA SER A 98 10.88 14.41 -23.12
C SER A 98 9.74 15.35 -23.55
N GLN A 99 8.77 14.89 -24.35
CA GLN A 99 7.59 15.64 -24.79
C GLN A 99 6.31 15.23 -24.06
N LYS A 100 6.28 14.04 -23.46
CA LYS A 100 5.10 13.56 -22.71
C LYS A 100 4.95 14.36 -21.42
N THR A 101 3.74 14.84 -21.15
CA THR A 101 3.40 15.49 -19.88
C THR A 101 3.14 14.49 -18.76
N SER A 102 2.90 13.21 -19.05
CA SER A 102 2.87 12.14 -18.06
C SER A 102 3.01 10.76 -18.73
N GLY A 103 3.23 9.71 -17.92
CA GLY A 103 3.22 8.33 -18.41
C GLY A 103 3.97 7.35 -17.51
N VAL A 104 4.26 6.16 -18.05
CA VAL A 104 5.00 5.08 -17.39
C VAL A 104 6.41 4.97 -17.97
N SER A 105 7.41 4.89 -17.10
CA SER A 105 8.81 4.65 -17.46
C SER A 105 9.07 3.18 -17.83
N SER A 106 10.26 2.89 -18.36
CA SER A 106 10.74 1.52 -18.56
C SER A 106 10.88 0.72 -17.25
N ALA A 107 11.05 1.40 -16.12
CA ALA A 107 11.14 0.79 -14.80
C ALA A 107 9.77 0.39 -14.21
N GLY A 108 8.66 0.79 -14.85
CA GLY A 108 7.30 0.64 -14.32
C GLY A 108 6.81 1.80 -13.47
N THR A 109 7.63 2.83 -13.30
CA THR A 109 7.29 4.00 -12.48
C THR A 109 6.57 5.08 -13.28
N LEU A 110 5.53 5.66 -12.69
CA LEU A 110 4.76 6.76 -13.23
C LEU A 110 5.49 8.10 -13.03
N PHE A 111 5.32 9.00 -13.99
CA PHE A 111 5.76 10.38 -13.90
C PHE A 111 4.68 11.34 -14.40
N PHE A 112 4.71 12.55 -13.85
CA PHE A 112 3.88 13.68 -14.26
C PHE A 112 4.77 14.92 -14.32
N LYS A 113 4.68 15.67 -15.42
CA LYS A 113 5.31 16.98 -15.58
C LYS A 113 4.27 18.05 -15.21
N PRO A 114 4.51 18.87 -14.17
CA PRO A 114 3.65 20.01 -13.86
C PRO A 114 3.46 20.95 -15.07
N PRO A 115 2.29 21.60 -15.19
CA PRO A 115 2.10 22.67 -16.16
C PRO A 115 3.00 23.86 -15.82
N ASP A 116 3.40 24.62 -16.85
CA ASP A 116 4.14 25.87 -16.68
C ASP A 116 3.18 26.95 -16.14
N VAL A 117 3.40 27.41 -14.91
CA VAL A 117 2.57 28.41 -14.23
C VAL A 117 3.41 29.67 -13.93
N PRO A 118 2.88 30.90 -14.19
CA PRO A 118 3.59 32.14 -13.87
C PRO A 118 3.93 32.25 -12.38
N ILE A 119 5.23 32.24 -12.06
CA ILE A 119 5.74 32.42 -10.70
C ILE A 119 5.45 33.86 -10.25
N PRO A 120 4.76 34.09 -9.12
CA PRO A 120 4.48 35.43 -8.61
C PRO A 120 5.75 36.11 -8.08
N ASP A 121 5.84 37.44 -8.18
CA ASP A 121 6.94 38.23 -7.61
C ASP A 121 6.70 38.47 -6.11
N LEU A 122 6.89 37.43 -5.29
CA LEU A 122 6.80 37.51 -3.83
C LEU A 122 8.10 38.03 -3.24
N LYS A 123 8.03 39.15 -2.52
CA LYS A 123 9.19 39.76 -1.86
C LYS A 123 9.46 39.06 -0.53
N PRO A 124 10.69 39.15 0.01
CA PRO A 124 11.00 38.63 1.35
C PRO A 124 10.07 39.16 2.45
N GLN A 125 9.57 40.39 2.32
CA GLN A 125 8.62 40.96 3.27
C GLN A 125 7.24 40.26 3.23
N ASP A 126 6.78 39.84 2.05
CA ASP A 126 5.49 39.18 1.89
C ASP A 126 5.51 37.79 2.55
N ILE A 127 6.65 37.09 2.44
CA ILE A 127 6.92 35.83 3.16
C ILE A 127 6.96 36.07 4.68
N GLN A 128 7.67 37.09 5.16
CA GLN A 128 7.72 37.40 6.60
C GLN A 128 6.35 37.76 7.17
N ASN A 129 5.55 38.56 6.45
CA ASN A 129 4.19 38.93 6.85
C ASN A 129 3.27 37.71 6.92
N ALA A 130 3.33 36.83 5.91
CA ALA A 130 2.55 35.61 5.87
C ALA A 130 2.92 34.63 6.99
N VAL A 131 4.21 34.42 7.25
CA VAL A 131 4.69 33.58 8.37
C VAL A 131 4.25 34.17 9.72
N GLN A 132 4.39 35.47 9.94
CA GLN A 132 3.99 36.10 11.20
C GLN A 132 2.48 35.99 11.44
N ALA A 133 1.66 36.15 10.40
CA ALA A 133 0.21 35.96 10.48
C ALA A 133 -0.15 34.49 10.77
N ALA A 134 0.55 33.53 10.13
CA ALA A 134 0.34 32.11 10.34
C ALA A 134 0.67 31.66 11.77
N LEU A 135 1.76 32.16 12.36
CA LEU A 135 2.11 31.85 13.75
C LEU A 135 1.01 32.30 14.74
N VAL A 136 0.37 33.45 14.50
CA VAL A 136 -0.78 33.90 15.29
C VAL A 136 -1.99 32.96 15.15
N VAL A 137 -2.27 32.45 13.94
CA VAL A 137 -3.33 31.44 13.72
C VAL A 137 -3.01 30.14 14.45
N VAL A 138 -1.75 29.70 14.46
CA VAL A 138 -1.31 28.51 15.20
C VAL A 138 -1.44 28.68 16.72
N GLU A 139 -1.12 29.85 17.26
CA GLU A 139 -1.34 30.17 18.68
C GLU A 139 -2.84 30.17 19.06
N GLN A 140 -3.68 30.78 18.23
CA GLN A 140 -5.14 30.76 18.41
C GLN A 140 -5.71 29.35 18.37
N ARG A 141 -5.20 28.49 17.49
CA ARG A 141 -5.55 27.07 17.43
C ARG A 141 -5.18 26.33 18.71
N VAL A 142 -3.98 26.54 19.25
CA VAL A 142 -3.56 25.91 20.52
C VAL A 142 -4.47 26.35 21.68
N GLU A 143 -4.90 27.62 21.71
CA GLU A 143 -5.84 28.09 22.71
C GLU A 143 -7.25 27.51 22.51
N LEU A 144 -7.72 27.36 21.26
CA LEU A 144 -8.96 26.65 20.96
C LEU A 144 -8.89 25.18 21.43
N GLU A 145 -7.80 24.46 21.16
CA GLU A 145 -7.60 23.07 21.58
C GLU A 145 -7.68 22.91 23.11
N LYS A 146 -7.08 23.83 23.89
CA LYS A 146 -7.26 23.88 25.36
C LYS A 146 -8.72 24.12 25.75
N ASN A 147 -9.40 25.04 25.08
CA ASN A 147 -10.80 25.37 25.39
C ASN A 147 -11.74 24.20 25.06
N LEU A 148 -11.54 23.49 23.96
CA LEU A 148 -12.28 22.26 23.65
C LEU A 148 -12.06 21.18 24.71
N PHE A 149 -10.80 20.95 25.11
CA PHE A 149 -10.44 19.99 26.16
C PHE A 149 -11.08 20.36 27.52
N ASN A 150 -10.97 21.61 27.96
CA ASN A 150 -11.54 22.10 29.22
C ASN A 150 -13.07 22.00 29.25
N ASN A 151 -13.73 22.24 28.11
CA ASN A 151 -15.18 22.08 27.93
C ASN A 151 -15.61 20.62 27.66
N ARG A 152 -14.69 19.65 27.71
CA ARG A 152 -14.91 18.21 27.46
C ARG A 152 -15.46 17.91 26.05
N ILE A 153 -15.17 18.77 25.07
CA ILE A 153 -15.42 18.54 23.64
C ILE A 153 -14.25 17.71 23.09
N VAL A 154 -14.23 16.44 23.50
CA VAL A 154 -13.20 15.44 23.15
C VAL A 154 -13.88 14.13 22.77
N VAL A 155 -13.17 13.29 22.01
CA VAL A 155 -13.66 11.95 21.63
C VAL A 155 -13.97 11.13 22.88
N GLN A 156 -15.18 10.55 22.91
CA GLN A 156 -15.68 9.81 24.07
C GLN A 156 -15.21 8.34 24.02
N PRO A 157 -14.70 7.78 25.13
CA PRO A 157 -14.34 6.35 25.23
C PRO A 157 -15.49 5.40 24.86
N ASP A 158 -15.18 4.14 24.55
CA ASP A 158 -16.14 3.08 24.18
C ASP A 158 -17.06 3.42 22.97
N THR A 159 -16.70 4.42 22.15
CA THR A 159 -17.39 4.76 20.89
C THR A 159 -16.65 4.27 19.65
N ALA A 160 -17.37 4.04 18.54
CA ALA A 160 -16.78 3.68 17.25
C ALA A 160 -15.73 4.71 16.77
N VAL A 161 -15.95 5.98 17.08
CA VAL A 161 -15.01 7.08 16.84
C VAL A 161 -13.70 6.90 17.62
N ASN A 162 -13.78 6.51 18.89
CA ASN A 162 -12.61 6.26 19.73
C ASN A 162 -11.80 5.05 19.27
N PHE A 163 -12.47 3.97 18.87
CA PHE A 163 -11.79 2.81 18.28
C PHE A 163 -11.12 3.16 16.94
N HIS A 164 -11.81 3.87 16.04
CA HIS A 164 -11.21 4.37 14.80
C HIS A 164 -9.99 5.26 15.07
N LEU A 165 -10.08 6.18 16.04
CA LEU A 165 -8.96 7.05 16.46
C LEU A 165 -7.77 6.25 17.03
N ASN A 166 -8.04 5.15 17.72
CA ASN A 166 -7.01 4.29 18.31
C ASN A 166 -6.26 3.45 17.27
N LEU A 167 -6.77 3.32 16.03
CA LEU A 167 -6.04 2.73 14.91
C LEU A 167 -5.05 3.67 14.22
N PHE A 168 -5.00 4.94 14.61
CA PHE A 168 -3.98 5.89 14.16
C PHE A 168 -3.08 6.33 15.32
N PRO A 169 -2.50 5.41 16.11
CA PRO A 169 -1.63 5.77 17.23
C PRO A 169 -0.47 6.60 16.71
N THR A 170 -0.33 7.81 17.24
CA THR A 170 0.65 8.78 16.77
C THR A 170 1.76 8.92 17.80
N THR A 171 3.02 8.76 17.41
CA THR A 171 4.15 8.94 18.35
C THR A 171 4.30 10.43 18.71
N SER A 172 4.96 10.72 19.84
CA SER A 172 5.28 12.10 20.24
C SER A 172 6.12 12.81 19.16
N GLU A 173 7.18 12.16 18.68
CA GLU A 173 8.03 12.60 17.58
C GLU A 173 7.19 13.01 16.35
N THR A 174 6.27 12.13 15.94
CA THR A 174 5.41 12.36 14.77
C THR A 174 4.43 13.51 14.96
N LEU A 175 3.87 13.66 16.18
CA LEU A 175 3.01 14.78 16.51
C LEU A 175 3.76 16.11 16.46
N ASP A 176 5.02 16.14 16.89
CA ASP A 176 5.83 17.36 16.87
C ASP A 176 6.23 17.75 15.44
N VAL A 177 6.67 16.79 14.61
CA VAL A 177 6.86 16.98 13.16
C VAL A 177 5.60 17.52 12.48
N GLY A 178 4.41 17.03 12.88
CA GLY A 178 3.13 17.50 12.36
C GLY A 178 2.75 18.91 12.82
N LYS A 179 3.04 19.29 14.07
CA LYS A 179 2.85 20.68 14.57
C LYS A 179 3.72 21.67 13.82
N ASP A 180 4.96 21.27 13.50
CA ASP A 180 5.87 22.08 12.70
C ASP A 180 5.41 22.21 11.24
N ALA A 181 4.92 21.11 10.65
CA ALA A 181 4.28 21.14 9.33
C ALA A 181 3.06 22.06 9.26
N ILE A 182 2.25 22.15 10.32
CA ILE A 182 1.12 23.08 10.40
C ILE A 182 1.58 24.53 10.24
N LYS A 183 2.71 24.94 10.83
CA LYS A 183 3.24 26.32 10.69
C LYS A 183 3.55 26.66 9.23
N GLY A 184 4.19 25.74 8.50
CA GLY A 184 4.49 25.89 7.06
C GLY A 184 3.24 25.87 6.18
N LEU A 185 2.25 25.05 6.52
CA LEU A 185 0.97 24.99 5.83
C LEU A 185 0.16 26.28 6.01
N GLU A 186 -0.02 26.74 7.24
CA GLU A 186 -0.72 28.01 7.52
C GLU A 186 0.00 29.19 6.87
N SER A 187 1.33 29.19 6.82
CA SER A 187 2.10 30.22 6.09
C SER A 187 1.85 30.18 4.58
N SER A 188 1.64 28.99 4.01
CA SER A 188 1.28 28.82 2.60
C SER A 188 -0.14 29.33 2.31
N ILE A 189 -1.09 29.11 3.24
CA ILE A 189 -2.46 29.67 3.18
C ILE A 189 -2.41 31.20 3.27
N GLN A 190 -1.64 31.76 4.19
CA GLN A 190 -1.44 33.20 4.31
C GLN A 190 -0.80 33.81 3.06
N LEU A 191 0.18 33.14 2.45
CA LEU A 191 0.79 33.58 1.18
C LEU A 191 -0.25 33.65 0.05
N VAL A 192 -1.13 32.64 -0.09
CA VAL A 192 -2.23 32.67 -1.07
C VAL A 192 -3.16 33.85 -0.82
N ASN A 193 -3.64 34.00 0.43
CA ASN A 193 -4.66 34.98 0.78
C ASN A 193 -4.15 36.43 0.70
N GLN A 194 -2.97 36.71 1.25
CA GLN A 194 -2.42 38.08 1.32
C GLN A 194 -1.96 38.62 -0.03
N ASN A 195 -1.55 37.73 -0.95
CA ASN A 195 -1.05 38.09 -2.28
C ASN A 195 -2.06 37.78 -3.41
N MET A 196 -3.28 37.35 -3.08
CA MET A 196 -4.34 36.98 -4.03
C MET A 196 -3.88 35.99 -5.10
N LEU A 197 -3.11 34.96 -4.70
CA LEU A 197 -2.60 33.96 -5.62
C LEU A 197 -3.74 33.12 -6.20
N THR A 198 -3.66 32.81 -7.49
CA THR A 198 -4.56 31.84 -8.13
C THR A 198 -4.36 30.42 -7.57
N VAL A 199 -5.38 29.58 -7.70
CA VAL A 199 -5.33 28.14 -7.32
C VAL A 199 -4.09 27.44 -7.90
N ASP A 200 -3.75 27.71 -9.15
CA ASP A 200 -2.58 27.11 -9.80
C ASP A 200 -1.26 27.72 -9.31
N GLN A 201 -1.21 29.01 -8.94
CA GLN A 201 -0.03 29.58 -8.28
C GLN A 201 0.17 29.02 -6.86
N GLY A 202 -0.91 28.84 -6.10
CA GLY A 202 -0.88 28.16 -4.80
C GLY A 202 -0.35 26.71 -4.93
N ARG A 203 -0.82 25.98 -5.94
CA ARG A 203 -0.44 24.58 -6.19
C ARG A 203 0.97 24.42 -6.73
N PHE A 204 1.33 25.17 -7.76
CA PHE A 204 2.51 24.93 -8.60
C PHE A 204 3.62 25.98 -8.43
N ALA A 205 3.31 27.22 -8.03
CA ALA A 205 4.31 28.28 -7.91
C ALA A 205 4.86 28.47 -6.48
N LEU A 206 4.06 28.28 -5.43
CA LEU A 206 4.55 28.30 -4.04
C LEU A 206 5.71 27.31 -3.73
N PRO A 207 5.79 26.10 -4.33
CA PRO A 207 6.94 25.20 -4.19
C PRO A 207 8.30 25.79 -4.59
N PHE A 208 8.36 26.90 -5.33
CA PHE A 208 9.62 27.57 -5.67
C PHE A 208 10.16 28.46 -4.53
N PHE A 209 9.36 28.73 -3.50
CA PHE A 209 9.73 29.58 -2.37
C PHE A 209 10.15 28.75 -1.15
N GLN A 210 11.31 29.11 -0.60
CA GLN A 210 11.97 28.39 0.49
C GLN A 210 11.45 28.87 1.86
N ALA A 211 10.97 27.93 2.69
CA ALA A 211 10.64 28.21 4.09
C ALA A 211 11.90 28.30 4.97
N SER A 212 13.01 27.67 4.54
CA SER A 212 14.33 27.72 5.17
C SER A 212 14.95 29.13 5.25
N SER A 213 14.51 30.07 4.40
CA SER A 213 14.91 31.49 4.44
C SER A 213 13.96 32.38 5.26
N SER A 214 13.17 31.80 6.16
CA SER A 214 12.17 32.49 6.98
C SER A 214 12.28 32.09 8.47
N PRO A 215 11.49 32.68 9.38
CA PRO A 215 11.40 32.21 10.78
C PRO A 215 10.98 30.75 10.96
N LEU A 216 10.60 30.04 9.88
CA LEU A 216 10.31 28.61 9.87
C LEU A 216 11.54 27.72 9.61
N ALA A 217 12.76 28.26 9.53
CA ALA A 217 13.97 27.46 9.29
C ALA A 217 14.12 26.27 10.25
N ASP A 218 13.79 26.45 11.53
CA ASP A 218 13.85 25.39 12.56
C ASP A 218 12.73 24.34 12.43
N THR A 219 11.75 24.55 11.55
CA THR A 219 10.71 23.56 11.20
C THR A 219 11.11 22.68 10.00
N CYS A 220 12.21 23.02 9.32
CA CYS A 220 12.77 22.18 8.28
C CYS A 220 13.34 20.90 8.90
N ARG A 221 13.24 19.76 8.19
CA ARG A 221 13.92 18.54 8.61
C ARG A 221 15.44 18.76 8.69
N PRO A 222 16.11 18.20 9.72
CA PRO A 222 17.56 18.19 9.77
C PRO A 222 18.14 17.36 8.62
N GLN A 223 19.37 17.69 8.20
CA GLN A 223 20.11 16.85 7.26
C GLN A 223 20.51 15.54 7.94
N VAL A 224 20.21 14.43 7.26
CA VAL A 224 20.58 13.08 7.71
C VAL A 224 21.99 12.78 7.22
N ASN A 225 22.88 12.43 8.15
CA ASN A 225 24.27 12.05 7.85
C ASN A 225 24.40 10.53 7.85
N CYS A 226 24.76 9.95 6.71
CA CYS A 226 24.92 8.50 6.58
C CYS A 226 26.34 8.03 6.89
N PRO A 227 26.49 6.79 7.44
CA PRO A 227 27.80 6.17 7.56
C PRO A 227 28.40 5.89 6.17
N SER A 228 29.71 6.03 6.05
CA SER A 228 30.46 5.66 4.85
C SER A 228 31.56 4.66 5.23
N PRO A 229 31.54 3.42 4.70
CA PRO A 229 30.53 2.86 3.79
C PRO A 229 29.17 2.64 4.45
N LEU A 230 28.11 2.56 3.63
CA LEU A 230 26.76 2.20 4.08
C LEU A 230 26.71 0.75 4.58
N SER A 231 25.98 0.51 5.67
CA SER A 231 25.74 -0.84 6.22
C SER A 231 24.82 -1.66 5.31
N HIS A 232 25.03 -2.98 5.24
CA HIS A 232 24.07 -3.92 4.63
C HIS A 232 22.82 -4.16 5.50
N PHE A 233 22.83 -3.70 6.75
CA PHE A 233 21.64 -3.63 7.59
C PHE A 233 20.89 -2.31 7.38
N ARG A 234 19.55 -2.38 7.44
CA ARG A 234 18.66 -1.23 7.43
C ARG A 234 18.72 -0.53 8.78
N THR A 235 18.66 0.81 8.81
CA THR A 235 18.26 1.53 10.03
C THR A 235 16.83 1.14 10.42
N MET A 236 16.38 1.50 11.63
CA MET A 236 14.97 1.29 12.01
C MET A 236 14.03 2.31 11.37
N ASP A 237 14.53 3.53 11.13
CA ASP A 237 13.77 4.65 10.57
C ASP A 237 13.71 4.68 9.03
N GLY A 238 14.36 3.73 8.35
CA GLY A 238 14.45 3.65 6.89
C GLY A 238 15.42 4.66 6.25
N SER A 239 16.05 5.54 7.03
CA SER A 239 17.04 6.49 6.52
C SER A 239 18.29 5.80 5.94
N CYS A 240 19.04 6.52 5.11
CA CYS A 240 20.28 6.01 4.50
C CYS A 240 20.11 4.73 3.67
N ASN A 241 18.89 4.45 3.19
CA ASN A 241 18.69 3.51 2.09
C ASN A 241 19.28 4.08 0.81
N ASN A 242 18.92 5.31 0.44
CA ASN A 242 19.53 6.02 -0.69
C ASN A 242 20.70 6.90 -0.23
N GLU A 243 21.88 6.72 -0.82
CA GLU A 243 23.10 7.46 -0.44
C GLU A 243 23.03 8.95 -0.76
N GLN A 244 22.40 9.32 -1.88
CA GLN A 244 22.31 10.72 -2.33
C GLN A 244 21.11 11.47 -1.75
N ARG A 245 20.07 10.74 -1.34
CA ARG A 245 18.85 11.26 -0.72
C ARG A 245 18.50 10.42 0.51
N PRO A 246 19.28 10.54 1.60
CA PRO A 246 19.08 9.75 2.82
C PRO A 246 17.67 9.75 3.38
N GLU A 247 16.88 10.78 3.05
CA GLU A 247 15.51 10.97 3.49
C GLU A 247 14.44 10.19 2.71
N TRP A 248 14.81 9.56 1.59
CA TRP A 248 13.85 8.83 0.75
C TRP A 248 13.47 7.49 1.39
N GLY A 249 12.17 7.30 1.62
CA GLY A 249 11.60 6.12 2.26
C GLY A 249 11.69 6.07 3.79
N GLN A 250 12.27 7.09 4.45
CA GLN A 250 12.34 7.14 5.92
C GLN A 250 11.00 7.53 6.57
N ILE A 251 10.87 7.32 7.88
CA ILE A 251 9.66 7.70 8.65
C ILE A 251 9.40 9.22 8.68
N ASN A 252 8.15 9.57 8.98
CA ASN A 252 7.67 10.91 9.28
C ASN A 252 7.85 11.92 8.12
N VAL A 253 8.04 11.44 6.88
CA VAL A 253 8.13 12.27 5.67
C VAL A 253 6.78 12.41 4.98
N ALA A 254 6.68 13.37 4.06
CA ALA A 254 5.54 13.50 3.17
C ALA A 254 5.42 12.26 2.25
N LEU A 255 4.21 11.72 2.13
CA LEU A 255 3.83 10.82 1.04
C LEU A 255 4.11 11.52 -0.30
N GLN A 256 4.75 10.83 -1.25
CA GLN A 256 5.05 11.43 -2.54
C GLN A 256 3.78 11.58 -3.40
N ARG A 257 3.81 12.45 -4.39
CA ARG A 257 2.68 12.69 -5.31
C ARG A 257 3.03 12.17 -6.69
N ILE A 258 2.15 11.38 -7.30
CA ILE A 258 2.26 11.09 -8.73
C ILE A 258 1.66 12.27 -9.51
N ILE A 259 0.46 12.72 -9.12
CA ILE A 259 -0.16 13.95 -9.62
C ILE A 259 -0.23 14.99 -8.47
N PRO A 260 0.14 16.26 -8.70
CA PRO A 260 0.04 17.32 -7.71
C PRO A 260 -1.38 17.49 -7.14
N PRO A 261 -1.54 17.77 -5.83
CA PRO A 261 -2.83 17.72 -5.14
C PRO A 261 -3.83 18.77 -5.64
N LYS A 262 -5.09 18.36 -5.78
CA LYS A 262 -6.22 19.23 -6.08
C LYS A 262 -6.97 19.60 -4.80
N TYR A 263 -6.48 20.64 -4.13
CA TYR A 263 -7.24 21.43 -3.15
C TYR A 263 -7.99 22.58 -3.84
N GLY A 264 -9.09 23.07 -3.24
CA GLY A 264 -9.97 24.10 -3.78
C GLY A 264 -9.35 25.50 -3.84
N ASP A 265 -8.59 25.86 -2.81
CA ASP A 265 -7.73 27.06 -2.72
C ASP A 265 -6.33 26.84 -3.33
N GLY A 266 -6.08 25.65 -3.90
CA GLY A 266 -4.77 25.24 -4.40
C GLY A 266 -3.80 24.73 -3.33
N VAL A 267 -4.07 24.89 -2.02
CA VAL A 267 -3.12 24.57 -0.93
C VAL A 267 -3.65 23.69 0.20
N ASN A 268 -4.89 23.85 0.68
CA ASN A 268 -5.36 23.19 1.89
C ASN A 268 -6.85 22.79 1.87
N THR A 269 -7.75 23.60 1.31
CA THR A 269 -9.20 23.34 1.40
C THR A 269 -9.61 22.14 0.52
N PRO A 270 -10.52 21.27 0.98
CA PRO A 270 -11.07 20.20 0.14
C PRO A 270 -11.64 20.74 -1.18
N ARG A 271 -11.44 20.02 -2.29
CA ARG A 271 -11.92 20.44 -3.60
C ARG A 271 -13.45 20.53 -3.65
N LEU A 272 -13.94 21.50 -4.41
CA LEU A 272 -15.33 21.57 -4.84
C LEU A 272 -15.57 20.66 -6.06
N ALA A 273 -16.85 20.41 -6.34
CA ALA A 273 -17.31 19.81 -7.58
C ALA A 273 -17.30 20.84 -8.72
N VAL A 274 -17.36 20.36 -9.97
CA VAL A 274 -17.60 21.20 -11.14
C VAL A 274 -18.90 21.99 -10.95
N GLY A 275 -18.80 23.32 -11.14
CA GLY A 275 -19.89 24.27 -10.83
C GLY A 275 -19.79 24.94 -9.46
N ASP A 276 -18.64 24.84 -8.78
CA ASP A 276 -18.32 25.53 -7.52
C ASP A 276 -19.28 25.22 -6.35
N VAL A 277 -19.72 23.96 -6.28
CA VAL A 277 -20.57 23.41 -5.21
C VAL A 277 -19.87 22.29 -4.46
N GLU A 278 -20.36 21.93 -3.26
CA GLU A 278 -19.81 20.79 -2.52
C GLU A 278 -19.93 19.48 -3.30
N LEU A 279 -18.93 18.61 -3.17
CA LEU A 279 -19.01 17.23 -3.66
C LEU A 279 -20.14 16.47 -2.95
N PRO A 280 -20.79 15.49 -3.60
CA PRO A 280 -21.79 14.66 -2.96
C PRO A 280 -21.21 13.99 -1.70
N SER A 281 -22.02 13.89 -0.64
CA SER A 281 -21.62 13.26 0.62
C SER A 281 -20.93 11.92 0.40
N ALA A 282 -19.78 11.72 1.06
CA ALA A 282 -19.07 10.44 1.02
C ALA A 282 -19.95 9.26 1.48
N ARG A 283 -20.89 9.49 2.40
CA ARG A 283 -21.88 8.48 2.82
C ARG A 283 -22.94 8.24 1.74
N LEU A 284 -23.42 9.27 1.04
CA LEU A 284 -24.33 9.10 -0.10
C LEU A 284 -23.66 8.28 -1.21
N VAL A 285 -22.41 8.62 -1.56
CA VAL A 285 -21.61 7.89 -2.55
C VAL A 285 -21.40 6.43 -2.12
N SER A 286 -21.01 6.18 -0.86
CA SER A 286 -20.90 4.83 -0.30
C SER A 286 -22.22 4.04 -0.43
N GLN A 287 -23.32 4.61 0.06
CA GLN A 287 -24.62 3.95 0.08
C GLN A 287 -25.18 3.66 -1.33
N SER A 288 -24.93 4.55 -2.31
CA SER A 288 -25.52 4.45 -3.64
C SER A 288 -24.65 3.76 -4.69
N LEU A 289 -23.31 3.75 -4.55
CA LEU A 289 -22.39 3.12 -5.53
C LEU A 289 -21.77 1.79 -5.07
N THR A 290 -22.11 1.32 -3.86
CA THR A 290 -21.66 0.02 -3.34
C THR A 290 -22.83 -0.87 -2.94
N GLU A 291 -22.69 -2.15 -3.20
CA GLU A 291 -23.66 -3.18 -2.80
C GLU A 291 -23.27 -3.76 -1.44
N SER A 292 -24.18 -4.50 -0.79
CA SER A 292 -23.85 -5.27 0.42
C SER A 292 -23.42 -6.67 0.00
N SER A 293 -22.29 -7.17 0.50
CA SER A 293 -21.74 -8.46 0.09
C SER A 293 -22.64 -9.64 0.51
N HIS A 294 -22.75 -10.64 -0.36
CA HIS A 294 -23.54 -11.86 -0.14
C HIS A 294 -22.69 -13.12 -0.40
N ARG A 295 -23.26 -14.33 -0.24
CA ARG A 295 -22.54 -15.58 -0.57
C ARG A 295 -22.06 -15.62 -2.04
N SER A 296 -22.81 -15.03 -2.96
CA SER A 296 -22.43 -14.87 -4.38
C SER A 296 -21.25 -13.91 -4.61
N SER A 297 -20.95 -13.05 -3.64
CA SER A 297 -19.80 -12.14 -3.65
C SER A 297 -18.50 -12.83 -3.22
N GLN A 298 -18.54 -14.07 -2.71
CA GLN A 298 -17.34 -14.80 -2.30
C GLN A 298 -16.50 -15.26 -3.50
N SER A 299 -15.18 -15.29 -3.33
CA SER A 299 -14.25 -15.83 -4.32
C SER A 299 -14.29 -17.36 -4.35
N GLU A 300 -14.35 -17.92 -5.56
CA GLU A 300 -14.22 -19.36 -5.76
C GLU A 300 -12.76 -19.84 -5.67
N THR A 301 -11.80 -18.93 -5.88
CA THR A 301 -10.36 -19.22 -6.08
C THR A 301 -9.49 -18.84 -4.89
N TRP A 302 -9.78 -17.70 -4.23
CA TRP A 302 -8.87 -17.09 -3.26
C TRP A 302 -9.33 -17.31 -1.81
N THR A 303 -8.37 -17.61 -0.93
CA THR A 303 -8.58 -17.71 0.51
C THR A 303 -8.62 -16.32 1.16
N LEU A 304 -9.15 -16.23 2.38
CA LEU A 304 -9.16 -15.00 3.16
C LEU A 304 -7.73 -14.54 3.55
N MET A 305 -6.74 -15.43 3.53
CA MET A 305 -5.31 -15.10 3.67
C MET A 305 -4.84 -14.05 2.65
N LEU A 306 -5.42 -14.01 1.44
CA LEU A 306 -5.06 -13.00 0.44
C LEU A 306 -5.41 -11.57 0.90
N MET A 307 -6.58 -11.41 1.54
CA MET A 307 -6.97 -10.14 2.17
C MET A 307 -6.02 -9.82 3.33
N GLN A 308 -5.78 -10.80 4.20
CA GLN A 308 -5.01 -10.60 5.42
C GLN A 308 -3.54 -10.21 5.15
N TRP A 309 -2.91 -10.80 4.13
CA TRP A 309 -1.57 -10.42 3.72
C TRP A 309 -1.53 -9.01 3.14
N GLY A 310 -2.52 -8.63 2.32
CA GLY A 310 -2.63 -7.26 1.82
C GLY A 310 -2.71 -6.22 2.95
N GLN A 311 -3.47 -6.51 4.02
CA GLN A 311 -3.52 -5.67 5.21
C GLN A 311 -2.18 -5.63 5.97
N PHE A 312 -1.57 -6.80 6.23
CA PHE A 312 -0.29 -6.88 6.94
C PHE A 312 0.83 -6.11 6.20
N LEU A 313 0.85 -6.22 4.87
CA LEU A 313 1.76 -5.51 3.99
C LEU A 313 1.48 -4.01 3.91
N ASP A 314 0.20 -3.58 3.85
CA ASP A 314 -0.15 -2.15 3.94
C ASP A 314 0.38 -1.53 5.24
N HIS A 315 0.25 -2.26 6.35
CA HIS A 315 0.69 -1.77 7.64
C HIS A 315 2.22 -1.65 7.77
N ASP A 316 2.99 -2.39 6.96
CA ASP A 316 4.45 -2.31 6.91
C ASP A 316 4.96 -1.04 6.20
N ILE A 317 4.19 -0.50 5.25
CA ILE A 317 4.60 0.59 4.35
C ILE A 317 3.74 1.86 4.43
N THR A 318 2.52 1.81 4.98
CA THR A 318 1.62 2.97 5.11
C THR A 318 1.04 3.15 6.51
N HIS A 319 1.13 4.38 7.01
CA HIS A 319 0.48 4.85 8.23
C HIS A 319 0.35 6.38 8.18
N SER A 320 -0.81 6.92 7.78
CA SER A 320 -1.08 8.37 7.87
C SER A 320 -1.76 8.71 9.20
N PRO A 321 -1.07 9.34 10.17
CA PRO A 321 -1.67 9.68 11.46
C PRO A 321 -2.67 10.83 11.35
N LEU A 322 -3.53 10.94 12.36
CA LEU A 322 -4.55 11.98 12.45
C LEU A 322 -4.09 13.16 13.30
N VAL A 323 -4.64 14.33 13.02
CA VAL A 323 -4.53 15.49 13.91
C VAL A 323 -5.10 15.15 15.29
N ARG A 324 -4.37 15.53 16.33
CA ARG A 324 -4.77 15.40 17.75
C ARG A 324 -4.99 16.78 18.36
N GLY A 325 -5.84 16.86 19.38
CA GLY A 325 -6.00 18.04 20.22
C GLY A 325 -5.07 18.03 21.43
N GLN A 326 -5.37 18.90 22.41
CA GLN A 326 -4.63 19.01 23.66
C GLN A 326 -4.41 17.64 24.34
N ASN A 327 -3.21 17.42 24.88
CA ASN A 327 -2.79 16.16 25.52
C ASN A 327 -2.98 14.90 24.63
N SER A 328 -2.81 15.05 23.31
CA SER A 328 -2.98 13.98 22.30
C SER A 328 -4.40 13.38 22.23
N THR A 329 -5.40 14.07 22.81
CA THR A 329 -6.80 13.64 22.75
C THR A 329 -7.36 13.69 21.33
N GLY A 330 -8.41 12.91 21.10
CA GLY A 330 -9.14 12.94 19.82
C GLY A 330 -9.91 14.23 19.63
N VAL A 331 -9.81 14.80 18.44
CA VAL A 331 -10.65 15.91 17.98
C VAL A 331 -12.07 15.42 17.70
N THR A 332 -13.07 16.14 18.20
CA THR A 332 -14.50 15.89 17.94
C THR A 332 -15.05 16.94 16.98
N CYS A 333 -15.88 16.50 16.04
CA CYS A 333 -16.52 17.31 15.00
C CYS A 333 -18.05 17.14 14.97
N CYS A 334 -18.53 16.00 15.44
CA CYS A 334 -19.94 15.64 15.61
C CYS A 334 -20.31 15.52 17.09
N GLN A 335 -21.48 16.01 17.49
CA GLN A 335 -22.02 15.83 18.84
C GLN A 335 -23.50 15.44 18.76
N ARG A 336 -23.88 14.36 19.46
CA ARG A 336 -25.27 13.82 19.48
C ARG A 336 -25.84 13.59 18.07
N GLY A 337 -25.00 13.13 17.14
CA GLY A 337 -25.35 12.89 15.73
C GLY A 337 -25.48 14.13 14.86
N GLN A 338 -25.27 15.33 15.39
CA GLN A 338 -25.27 16.59 14.63
C GLN A 338 -23.85 17.15 14.51
N PHE A 339 -23.64 18.10 13.60
CA PHE A 339 -22.37 18.82 13.51
C PHE A 339 -22.18 19.74 14.72
N LEU A 340 -20.94 19.87 15.22
CA LEU A 340 -20.60 20.93 16.18
C LEU A 340 -20.78 22.32 15.54
N ASP A 341 -21.19 23.31 16.33
CA ASP A 341 -21.23 24.71 15.90
C ASP A 341 -19.83 25.20 15.48
N ALA A 342 -19.76 26.05 14.47
CA ALA A 342 -18.50 26.52 13.90
C ALA A 342 -17.60 27.24 14.92
N SER A 343 -18.17 27.91 15.93
CA SER A 343 -17.41 28.58 17.01
C SER A 343 -16.67 27.64 17.95
N VAL A 344 -17.06 26.36 18.00
CA VAL A 344 -16.48 25.31 18.86
C VAL A 344 -16.07 24.07 18.05
N ARG A 345 -15.86 24.23 16.75
CA ARG A 345 -15.37 23.17 15.86
C ARG A 345 -13.89 23.38 15.59
N HIS A 346 -13.10 22.33 15.76
CA HIS A 346 -11.66 22.37 15.46
C HIS A 346 -11.40 22.58 13.95
N PRO A 347 -10.38 23.35 13.51
CA PRO A 347 -10.14 23.64 12.09
C PRO A 347 -9.86 22.41 11.20
N ASP A 348 -9.29 21.34 11.73
CA ASP A 348 -9.06 20.07 11.00
C ASP A 348 -10.28 19.12 11.05
N CYS A 349 -11.45 19.61 11.47
CA CYS A 349 -12.70 18.86 11.31
C CYS A 349 -13.20 18.87 9.88
N PHE A 350 -13.37 17.68 9.30
CA PHE A 350 -13.99 17.51 7.97
C PHE A 350 -15.06 16.39 7.99
N PRO A 351 -16.07 16.49 8.89
CA PRO A 351 -17.07 15.45 9.12
C PRO A 351 -17.91 15.13 7.88
N ILE A 352 -18.37 13.87 7.80
CA ILE A 352 -19.17 13.37 6.68
C ILE A 352 -20.65 13.63 6.97
N ALA A 353 -21.32 14.36 6.07
CA ALA A 353 -22.76 14.59 6.15
C ALA A 353 -23.55 13.30 5.88
N ILE A 354 -24.51 12.96 6.73
CA ILE A 354 -25.43 11.83 6.52
C ILE A 354 -26.78 12.37 6.00
N PRO A 355 -27.29 11.86 4.85
CA PRO A 355 -28.60 12.24 4.32
C PRO A 355 -29.76 11.95 5.28
N GLU A 356 -30.84 12.73 5.20
CA GLU A 356 -32.05 12.54 6.03
C GLU A 356 -32.76 11.22 5.76
N ASN A 357 -32.68 10.78 4.52
CA ASN A 357 -33.23 9.53 4.01
C ASN A 357 -32.18 8.39 3.99
N ASP A 358 -31.09 8.48 4.77
CA ASP A 358 -30.13 7.38 4.88
C ASP A 358 -30.83 6.11 5.43
N PRO A 359 -30.83 4.99 4.69
CA PRO A 359 -31.64 3.83 5.02
C PRO A 359 -31.20 3.11 6.31
N PHE A 360 -30.00 3.42 6.83
CA PHE A 360 -29.48 2.82 8.06
C PHE A 360 -29.35 3.86 9.19
N TYR A 361 -28.79 5.04 8.92
CA TYR A 361 -28.46 6.01 9.97
C TYR A 361 -29.63 6.90 10.40
N ALA A 362 -30.68 7.07 9.58
CA ALA A 362 -31.82 7.91 9.91
C ALA A 362 -32.57 7.40 11.16
N GLN A 363 -32.66 6.08 11.37
CA GLN A 363 -33.31 5.47 12.54
C GLN A 363 -32.60 5.82 13.88
N PHE A 364 -31.35 6.28 13.80
CA PHE A 364 -30.53 6.69 14.95
C PHE A 364 -30.38 8.22 15.05
N ASN A 365 -31.13 8.99 14.25
CA ASN A 365 -31.05 10.45 14.14
C ASN A 365 -29.61 10.97 13.89
N GLN A 366 -28.81 10.22 13.13
CA GLN A 366 -27.44 10.61 12.79
C GLN A 366 -27.42 11.40 11.48
N ARG A 367 -26.83 12.60 11.52
CA ARG A 367 -26.66 13.56 10.43
C ARG A 367 -25.19 13.92 10.17
N CYS A 368 -24.30 13.56 11.10
CA CYS A 368 -22.86 13.81 11.08
C CYS A 368 -22.12 12.53 11.48
N MET A 369 -21.18 12.09 10.64
CA MET A 369 -20.21 11.03 10.96
C MET A 369 -18.83 11.66 11.16
N GLU A 370 -18.16 11.26 12.25
CA GLU A 370 -16.89 11.86 12.65
C GLU A 370 -15.81 11.67 11.58
N PHE A 371 -15.13 12.74 11.23
CA PHE A 371 -13.92 12.67 10.42
C PHE A 371 -13.00 13.86 10.74
N VAL A 372 -11.74 13.54 11.04
CA VAL A 372 -10.66 14.48 11.33
C VAL A 372 -9.58 14.31 10.27
N ARG A 373 -9.02 15.43 9.79
CA ARG A 373 -7.98 15.45 8.75
C ARG A 373 -6.68 14.79 9.21
N SER A 374 -5.95 14.23 8.25
CA SER A 374 -4.63 13.65 8.47
C SER A 374 -3.62 14.73 8.85
N LEU A 375 -2.66 14.36 9.70
CA LEU A 375 -1.58 15.22 10.13
C LEU A 375 -0.71 15.61 8.91
N PRO A 376 -0.40 16.91 8.71
CA PRO A 376 0.43 17.33 7.59
C PRO A 376 1.91 16.96 7.83
N ALA A 377 2.67 16.85 6.74
CA ALA A 377 4.12 16.67 6.76
C ALA A 377 4.85 17.95 6.31
N PRO A 378 6.10 18.19 6.76
CA PRO A 378 6.96 19.19 6.15
C PRO A 378 7.17 18.85 4.67
N ARG A 379 7.03 19.83 3.78
CA ARG A 379 7.17 19.59 2.33
C ARG A 379 8.62 19.23 1.98
N PRO A 380 8.87 18.32 1.01
CA PRO A 380 10.20 18.04 0.51
C PRO A 380 10.96 19.31 0.11
N GLY A 381 12.24 19.38 0.46
CA GLY A 381 13.08 20.57 0.21
C GLY A 381 12.76 21.79 1.07
N CYS A 382 11.92 21.67 2.11
CA CYS A 382 11.48 22.77 2.99
C CYS A 382 10.91 23.99 2.23
N THR A 383 9.90 23.73 1.41
CA THR A 383 9.23 24.72 0.54
C THR A 383 7.82 25.04 1.02
N PHE A 384 7.31 26.22 0.66
CA PHE A 384 5.88 26.53 0.80
C PHE A 384 5.04 25.75 -0.22
N GLY A 385 3.71 25.75 -0.06
CA GLY A 385 2.78 25.18 -1.03
C GLY A 385 1.74 24.24 -0.40
N PRO A 386 1.22 23.27 -1.17
CA PRO A 386 0.10 22.43 -0.75
C PRO A 386 0.37 21.52 0.46
N ARG A 387 -0.70 21.21 1.20
CA ARG A 387 -0.73 20.22 2.27
C ARG A 387 -0.35 18.84 1.75
N GLU A 388 0.80 18.37 2.20
CA GLU A 388 1.19 16.95 2.07
C GLU A 388 0.90 16.22 3.38
N GLN A 389 0.54 14.94 3.29
CA GLN A 389 0.26 14.09 4.45
C GLN A 389 1.48 13.24 4.80
N LEU A 390 1.63 12.99 6.09
CA LEU A 390 2.76 12.26 6.65
C LEU A 390 2.58 10.73 6.53
N ASN A 391 3.68 10.01 6.35
CA ASN A 391 3.79 8.57 6.59
C ASN A 391 4.60 8.32 7.86
N GLN A 392 4.04 7.65 8.87
CA GLN A 392 4.71 7.42 10.17
C GLN A 392 5.62 6.18 10.15
N VAL A 393 5.41 5.26 9.21
CA VAL A 393 6.22 4.05 9.03
C VAL A 393 7.24 4.23 7.89
N THR A 394 8.19 3.29 7.79
CA THR A 394 9.12 3.24 6.66
C THR A 394 8.36 2.99 5.35
N ALA A 395 8.94 3.33 4.21
CA ALA A 395 8.32 2.98 2.91
C ALA A 395 8.67 1.55 2.46
N PHE A 396 9.74 0.96 3.02
CA PHE A 396 10.28 -0.31 2.57
C PHE A 396 9.49 -1.49 3.14
N ILE A 397 9.45 -2.58 2.38
CA ILE A 397 8.96 -3.86 2.87
C ILE A 397 10.10 -4.47 3.68
N ASP A 398 10.20 -4.08 4.95
CA ASP A 398 11.32 -4.40 5.83
C ASP A 398 10.91 -5.02 7.17
N GLY A 399 9.61 -5.30 7.34
CA GLY A 399 9.06 -5.87 8.56
C GLY A 399 8.96 -4.87 9.70
N SER A 400 8.95 -3.55 9.47
CA SER A 400 8.63 -2.55 10.49
C SER A 400 7.31 -2.84 11.24
N THR A 401 6.36 -3.55 10.64
CA THR A 401 5.15 -4.06 11.29
C THR A 401 5.42 -5.10 12.40
N VAL A 402 6.60 -5.74 12.37
CA VAL A 402 7.17 -6.66 13.38
C VAL A 402 8.15 -5.93 14.30
N TYR A 403 9.04 -5.10 13.75
CA TYR A 403 10.19 -4.51 14.46
C TYR A 403 9.98 -3.10 15.00
N GLY A 404 8.93 -2.40 14.58
CA GLY A 404 8.78 -0.96 14.75
C GLY A 404 9.57 -0.18 13.70
N SER A 405 9.26 1.11 13.57
CA SER A 405 9.87 2.00 12.58
C SER A 405 10.85 3.02 13.18
N ASN A 406 11.29 2.84 14.43
CA ASN A 406 12.40 3.59 15.02
C ASN A 406 13.08 2.78 16.13
N ASP A 407 14.27 3.22 16.58
CA ASP A 407 15.06 2.48 17.57
C ASP A 407 14.35 2.37 18.92
N GLU A 408 13.54 3.35 19.32
CA GLU A 408 12.78 3.28 20.58
C GLU A 408 11.74 2.14 20.53
N ALA A 409 10.94 2.08 19.45
CA ALA A 409 9.95 1.02 19.25
C ALA A 409 10.60 -0.36 19.16
N ALA A 410 11.70 -0.48 18.40
CA ALA A 410 12.45 -1.73 18.29
C ALA A 410 13.01 -2.19 19.64
N ASN A 411 13.58 -1.28 20.43
CA ASN A 411 14.10 -1.59 21.75
C ASN A 411 13.00 -1.99 22.74
N GLN A 412 11.78 -1.45 22.63
CA GLN A 412 10.63 -1.88 23.44
C GLN A 412 10.10 -3.28 23.06
N LEU A 413 10.49 -3.82 21.90
CA LEU A 413 10.05 -5.11 21.37
C LEU A 413 11.11 -6.22 21.50
N ARG A 414 12.37 -5.88 21.84
CA ARG A 414 13.48 -6.84 21.98
C ARG A 414 13.53 -7.48 23.36
N GLU A 415 14.00 -8.73 23.39
CA GLU A 415 14.37 -9.44 24.63
C GLU A 415 15.79 -9.07 25.11
N PHE A 416 16.64 -8.57 24.20
CA PHE A 416 18.09 -8.34 24.40
C PHE A 416 18.85 -9.57 24.90
N ASN A 417 18.38 -10.74 24.47
CA ASN A 417 18.97 -12.03 24.75
C ASN A 417 18.85 -12.91 23.49
N GLY A 418 19.98 -13.43 22.99
CA GLY A 418 20.02 -14.31 21.81
C GLY A 418 19.47 -13.70 20.51
N GLY A 419 19.41 -12.36 20.40
CA GLY A 419 18.83 -11.64 19.27
C GLY A 419 17.30 -11.65 19.19
N ARG A 420 16.63 -12.11 20.25
CA ARG A 420 15.19 -12.41 20.27
C ARG A 420 14.30 -11.17 20.42
N LEU A 421 13.08 -11.29 19.93
CA LEU A 421 11.95 -10.42 20.26
C LEU A 421 11.22 -10.92 21.50
N ALA A 422 10.80 -9.97 22.35
CA ALA A 422 10.03 -10.22 23.54
C ALA A 422 8.69 -10.90 23.20
N THR A 423 8.30 -11.86 24.03
CA THR A 423 7.03 -12.60 23.91
C THR A 423 6.45 -12.87 25.29
N GLN A 424 5.18 -13.26 25.36
CA GLN A 424 4.57 -13.81 26.56
C GLN A 424 4.19 -15.28 26.35
N ARG A 425 3.89 -15.98 27.45
CA ARG A 425 3.24 -17.28 27.45
C ARG A 425 1.80 -17.12 27.92
N SER A 426 0.85 -17.66 27.16
CA SER A 426 -0.54 -17.76 27.61
C SER A 426 -0.64 -18.69 28.85
N LEU A 427 -1.79 -18.67 29.53
CA LEU A 427 -2.11 -19.64 30.60
C LEU A 427 -2.11 -21.12 30.13
N LYS A 428 -2.01 -21.35 28.82
CA LYS A 428 -1.90 -22.67 28.18
C LYS A 428 -0.50 -23.02 27.68
N GLY A 429 0.46 -22.10 27.81
CA GLY A 429 1.86 -22.32 27.40
C GLY A 429 2.21 -21.86 25.98
N HIS A 430 1.22 -21.48 25.16
CA HIS A 430 1.44 -20.97 23.80
C HIS A 430 2.15 -19.61 23.80
N THR A 431 3.09 -19.41 22.87
CA THR A 431 3.82 -18.15 22.68
C THR A 431 2.92 -17.12 22.01
N LEU A 432 2.78 -15.95 22.63
CA LEU A 432 2.00 -14.81 22.09
C LEU A 432 2.85 -13.52 22.12
N LEU A 433 2.40 -12.51 21.40
CA LEU A 433 2.97 -11.15 21.41
C LEU A 433 2.96 -10.54 22.83
N PRO A 434 3.83 -9.56 23.16
CA PRO A 434 3.79 -8.85 24.44
C PRO A 434 2.45 -8.17 24.75
N VAL A 435 2.16 -7.96 26.03
CA VAL A 435 0.91 -7.33 26.52
C VAL A 435 0.89 -5.82 26.31
N LYS A 436 -0.28 -5.29 25.96
CA LYS A 436 -0.64 -3.87 25.89
C LYS A 436 -2.01 -3.63 26.59
N ALA A 437 -2.05 -3.89 27.89
CA ALA A 437 -3.26 -3.89 28.71
C ALA A 437 -4.00 -2.53 28.77
N GLU A 438 -3.27 -1.45 28.49
CA GLU A 438 -3.76 -0.08 28.39
C GLU A 438 -4.69 0.18 27.19
N GLU A 439 -4.66 -0.67 26.17
CA GLU A 439 -5.49 -0.53 24.96
C GLU A 439 -6.79 -1.32 25.04
N CYS A 440 -6.72 -2.59 25.46
CA CYS A 440 -7.89 -3.40 25.78
C CYS A 440 -7.56 -4.52 26.77
N SER A 441 -8.55 -4.92 27.58
CA SER A 441 -8.39 -5.95 28.61
C SER A 441 -9.70 -6.65 29.01
N ASP A 442 -9.60 -7.95 29.29
CA ASP A 442 -10.53 -8.73 30.10
C ASP A 442 -9.74 -9.24 31.32
N PHE A 443 -9.70 -8.42 32.37
CA PHE A 443 -9.00 -8.74 33.62
C PHE A 443 -9.52 -10.01 34.31
N LEU A 444 -10.79 -10.36 34.14
CA LEU A 444 -11.38 -11.55 34.76
C LEU A 444 -10.84 -12.84 34.12
N ARG A 445 -10.50 -12.79 32.82
CA ARG A 445 -9.92 -13.92 32.07
C ARG A 445 -8.42 -13.78 31.81
N GLN A 446 -7.78 -12.73 32.31
CA GLN A 446 -6.37 -12.37 32.07
C GLN A 446 -6.02 -12.29 30.57
N ARG A 447 -6.89 -11.66 29.77
CA ARG A 447 -6.68 -11.44 28.33
C ARG A 447 -6.47 -9.96 28.06
N PHE A 448 -5.57 -9.62 27.14
CA PHE A 448 -5.16 -8.24 26.89
C PHE A 448 -4.96 -8.00 25.40
N CYS A 449 -4.96 -6.73 25.00
CA CYS A 449 -4.42 -6.33 23.70
C CYS A 449 -2.91 -6.64 23.63
N PHE A 450 -2.39 -6.72 22.41
CA PHE A 450 -1.00 -7.02 22.12
C PHE A 450 -0.19 -5.79 21.70
N ARG A 451 1.13 -5.89 21.81
CA ARG A 451 2.11 -4.93 21.28
C ARG A 451 2.91 -5.60 20.16
N ALA A 452 3.13 -4.88 19.07
CA ALA A 452 3.94 -5.27 17.92
C ALA A 452 4.63 -4.03 17.33
N GLY A 453 5.32 -4.18 16.20
CA GLY A 453 5.96 -3.08 15.48
C GLY A 453 4.97 -2.02 14.97
N ASP A 454 3.86 -2.46 14.39
CA ASP A 454 2.74 -1.57 14.05
C ASP A 454 1.65 -1.55 15.14
N GLY A 455 1.14 -0.35 15.42
CA GLY A 455 0.15 -0.11 16.47
C GLY A 455 -1.28 -0.57 16.16
N ARG A 456 -1.59 -1.00 14.92
CA ARG A 456 -2.91 -1.52 14.52
C ARG A 456 -3.05 -3.03 14.71
N VAL A 457 -2.05 -3.72 15.28
CA VAL A 457 -2.05 -5.19 15.48
C VAL A 457 -3.34 -5.77 16.08
N ASN A 458 -4.04 -5.00 16.92
CA ASN A 458 -5.28 -5.42 17.59
C ASN A 458 -6.56 -5.13 16.80
N GLU A 459 -6.48 -4.55 15.59
CA GLU A 459 -7.63 -4.10 14.79
C GLU A 459 -8.68 -5.20 14.63
N GLN A 460 -8.24 -6.44 14.38
CA GLN A 460 -9.05 -7.66 14.43
C GLN A 460 -8.18 -8.91 14.68
N PRO A 461 -8.74 -10.04 15.16
CA PRO A 461 -7.96 -11.18 15.66
C PRO A 461 -7.03 -11.86 14.64
N GLN A 462 -7.42 -11.95 13.36
CA GLN A 462 -6.60 -12.59 12.32
C GLN A 462 -5.36 -11.76 11.97
N LEU A 463 -5.39 -10.43 12.14
CA LEU A 463 -4.20 -9.59 12.02
C LEU A 463 -3.21 -9.90 13.16
N ALA A 464 -3.69 -9.92 14.41
CA ALA A 464 -2.88 -10.29 15.58
C ALA A 464 -2.25 -11.68 15.45
N VAL A 465 -2.93 -12.63 14.77
CA VAL A 465 -2.39 -13.96 14.43
C VAL A 465 -1.19 -13.85 13.50
N ILE A 466 -1.27 -13.08 12.41
CA ILE A 466 -0.15 -12.92 11.48
C ILE A 466 1.05 -12.24 12.16
N HIS A 467 0.84 -11.17 12.94
CA HIS A 467 1.94 -10.58 13.73
C HIS A 467 2.55 -11.58 14.72
N THR A 468 1.74 -12.42 15.38
CA THR A 468 2.22 -13.47 16.30
C THR A 468 3.12 -14.48 15.56
N LEU A 469 2.73 -14.89 14.36
CA LEU A 469 3.49 -15.86 13.55
C LEU A 469 4.84 -15.29 13.09
N TRP A 470 4.90 -14.02 12.69
CA TRP A 470 6.17 -13.38 12.29
C TRP A 470 7.13 -13.13 13.46
N VAL A 471 6.62 -12.85 14.67
CA VAL A 471 7.47 -12.78 15.87
C VAL A 471 7.96 -14.18 16.29
N ARG A 472 7.15 -15.22 16.09
CA ARG A 472 7.60 -16.61 16.27
C ARG A 472 8.71 -16.95 15.26
N GLU A 473 8.55 -16.56 13.99
CA GLU A 473 9.53 -16.86 12.93
C GLU A 473 10.87 -16.16 13.18
N HIS A 474 10.84 -14.87 13.53
CA HIS A 474 12.06 -14.15 13.96
C HIS A 474 12.79 -14.89 15.08
N ASN A 475 12.06 -15.33 16.12
CA ASN A 475 12.67 -16.04 17.24
C ASN A 475 13.18 -17.44 16.86
N ARG A 476 12.52 -18.13 15.92
CA ARG A 476 12.97 -19.41 15.35
C ARG A 476 14.30 -19.25 14.60
N VAL A 477 14.39 -18.21 13.77
CA VAL A 477 15.61 -17.85 13.03
C VAL A 477 16.73 -17.42 13.99
N ALA A 478 16.44 -16.56 14.97
CA ALA A 478 17.40 -16.09 15.96
C ALA A 478 18.00 -17.24 16.79
N ASP A 479 17.15 -18.15 17.30
CA ASP A 479 17.60 -19.34 18.04
C ASP A 479 18.52 -20.23 17.20
N ALA A 480 18.19 -20.45 15.92
CA ALA A 480 19.00 -21.24 15.02
C ALA A 480 20.34 -20.56 14.67
N LEU A 481 20.33 -19.26 14.39
CA LEU A 481 21.55 -18.48 14.11
C LEU A 481 22.47 -18.42 15.34
N GLN A 482 21.93 -18.23 16.54
CA GLN A 482 22.71 -18.23 17.78
C GLN A 482 23.35 -19.60 18.08
N GLN A 483 22.66 -20.71 17.74
CA GLN A 483 23.19 -22.07 17.85
C GLN A 483 24.27 -22.36 16.79
N LEU A 484 24.09 -21.88 15.56
CA LEU A 484 25.07 -22.04 14.48
C LEU A 484 26.32 -21.21 14.71
N ASN A 485 26.17 -20.01 15.28
CA ASN A 485 27.22 -19.01 15.49
C ASN A 485 27.30 -18.57 16.98
N PRO A 486 27.81 -19.42 17.90
CA PRO A 486 27.86 -19.10 19.34
C PRO A 486 28.73 -17.89 19.72
N SER A 487 29.53 -17.36 18.78
CA SER A 487 30.37 -16.18 18.94
C SER A 487 29.67 -14.87 18.57
N TRP A 488 28.52 -14.92 17.90
CA TRP A 488 27.76 -13.72 17.54
C TRP A 488 27.14 -13.07 18.78
N SER A 489 27.11 -11.73 18.79
CA SER A 489 26.41 -10.94 19.81
C SER A 489 24.90 -10.92 19.58
N ASP A 490 24.14 -10.57 20.62
CA ASP A 490 22.69 -10.33 20.54
C ASP A 490 22.31 -9.44 19.36
N GLU A 491 23.03 -8.32 19.18
CA GLU A 491 22.81 -7.38 18.06
C GLU A 491 23.06 -8.03 16.69
N ARG A 492 24.13 -8.84 16.55
CA ARG A 492 24.44 -9.52 15.27
C ARG A 492 23.35 -10.54 14.93
N VAL A 493 22.91 -11.34 15.90
CA VAL A 493 21.82 -12.31 15.72
C VAL A 493 20.51 -11.59 15.39
N PHE A 494 20.17 -10.52 16.11
CA PHE A 494 18.96 -9.74 15.88
C PHE A 494 18.92 -9.14 14.47
N GLN A 495 20.01 -8.49 14.02
CA GLN A 495 20.05 -7.83 12.71
C GLN A 495 20.07 -8.84 11.55
N GLU A 496 20.78 -9.97 11.65
CA GLU A 496 20.72 -11.02 10.63
C GLU A 496 19.34 -11.69 10.59
N SER A 497 18.71 -11.92 11.74
CA SER A 497 17.33 -12.44 11.80
C SER A 497 16.36 -11.47 11.13
N ARG A 498 16.37 -10.18 11.51
CA ARG A 498 15.55 -9.12 10.88
C ARG A 498 15.77 -9.05 9.36
N ARG A 499 17.02 -9.18 8.91
CA ARG A 499 17.40 -9.16 7.49
C ARG A 499 16.84 -10.37 6.74
N ILE A 500 16.82 -11.56 7.35
CA ILE A 500 16.17 -12.77 6.79
C ILE A 500 14.65 -12.59 6.74
N ILE A 501 14.00 -12.14 7.83
CA ILE A 501 12.54 -11.94 7.86
C ILE A 501 12.09 -10.92 6.81
N GLY A 502 12.81 -9.80 6.66
CA GLY A 502 12.55 -8.84 5.59
C GLY A 502 12.65 -9.47 4.20
N ALA A 503 13.62 -10.35 3.96
CA ALA A 503 13.76 -11.08 2.71
C ALA A 503 12.60 -12.07 2.46
N GLU A 504 12.11 -12.76 3.49
CA GLU A 504 10.96 -13.66 3.37
C GLU A 504 9.66 -12.91 3.06
N ILE A 505 9.39 -11.78 3.74
CA ILE A 505 8.22 -10.93 3.48
C ILE A 505 8.29 -10.35 2.05
N GLN A 506 9.47 -9.90 1.61
CA GLN A 506 9.68 -9.45 0.23
C GLN A 506 9.45 -10.59 -0.78
N GLN A 507 10.05 -11.77 -0.56
CA GLN A 507 9.88 -12.93 -1.43
C GLN A 507 8.41 -13.31 -1.56
N ILE A 508 7.69 -13.53 -0.46
CA ILE A 508 6.26 -13.89 -0.48
C ILE A 508 5.45 -12.82 -1.21
N THR A 509 5.76 -11.54 -0.99
CA THR A 509 5.07 -10.42 -1.64
C THR A 509 5.26 -10.44 -3.16
N TYR A 510 6.49 -10.50 -3.66
CA TYR A 510 6.75 -10.41 -5.11
C TYR A 510 6.59 -11.74 -5.85
N ASN A 511 6.70 -12.90 -5.18
CA ASN A 511 6.56 -14.23 -5.78
C ASN A 511 5.12 -14.76 -5.76
N GLU A 512 4.37 -14.55 -4.67
CA GLU A 512 3.03 -15.14 -4.49
C GLU A 512 1.90 -14.11 -4.54
N PHE A 513 2.04 -12.98 -3.84
CA PHE A 513 0.95 -12.01 -3.67
C PHE A 513 0.74 -11.10 -4.89
N LEU A 514 1.80 -10.43 -5.37
CA LEU A 514 1.68 -9.46 -6.46
C LEU A 514 1.26 -10.05 -7.81
N PRO A 515 1.66 -11.28 -8.22
CA PRO A 515 1.15 -11.88 -9.45
C PRO A 515 -0.38 -12.04 -9.47
N ILE A 516 -1.02 -12.22 -8.31
CA ILE A 516 -2.48 -12.31 -8.19
C ILE A 516 -3.14 -10.94 -8.44
N PHE A 517 -2.53 -9.86 -7.94
CA PHE A 517 -3.07 -8.50 -8.05
C PHE A 517 -2.78 -7.86 -9.41
N LEU A 518 -1.55 -7.98 -9.91
CA LEU A 518 -1.06 -7.30 -11.11
C LEU A 518 -1.11 -8.16 -12.38
N GLY A 519 -1.20 -9.49 -12.23
CA GLY A 519 -1.15 -10.44 -13.34
C GLY A 519 0.28 -10.74 -13.82
N GLU A 520 0.46 -11.97 -14.31
CA GLU A 520 1.77 -12.52 -14.68
C GLU A 520 2.51 -11.73 -15.77
N ASP A 521 1.76 -11.18 -16.72
CA ASP A 521 2.27 -10.33 -17.81
C ASP A 521 2.82 -9.01 -17.29
N TYR A 522 2.12 -8.36 -16.34
CA TYR A 522 2.58 -7.10 -15.75
C TYR A 522 3.85 -7.32 -14.93
N MET A 523 3.85 -8.37 -14.09
CA MET A 523 5.00 -8.77 -13.27
C MET A 523 6.24 -9.07 -14.12
N SER A 524 6.07 -9.80 -15.22
CA SER A 524 7.16 -10.13 -16.14
C SER A 524 7.65 -8.92 -16.92
N ARG A 525 6.73 -8.06 -17.38
CA ARG A 525 7.04 -6.86 -18.18
C ARG A 525 7.89 -5.84 -17.45
N PHE A 526 7.59 -5.57 -16.18
CA PHE A 526 8.33 -4.60 -15.37
C PHE A 526 9.43 -5.24 -14.50
N GLN A 527 9.69 -6.54 -14.68
CA GLN A 527 10.69 -7.33 -13.96
C GLN A 527 10.48 -7.27 -12.44
N LEU A 528 9.21 -7.36 -12.02
CA LEU A 528 8.83 -7.37 -10.60
C LEU A 528 8.89 -8.78 -10.00
N LYS A 529 8.98 -9.84 -10.82
CA LYS A 529 9.20 -11.20 -10.33
C LYS A 529 10.59 -11.35 -9.72
N PRO A 530 10.73 -12.10 -8.62
CA PRO A 530 12.02 -12.63 -8.20
C PRO A 530 12.66 -13.52 -9.26
N LEU A 531 13.98 -13.66 -9.22
CA LEU A 531 14.65 -14.65 -10.05
C LEU A 531 14.28 -16.07 -9.56
N PRO A 532 14.23 -17.07 -10.46
CA PRO A 532 13.94 -18.45 -10.07
C PRO A 532 14.93 -18.99 -9.03
N ALA A 533 14.49 -19.90 -8.15
CA ALA A 533 15.33 -20.45 -7.07
C ALA A 533 16.58 -21.22 -7.55
N ASN A 534 16.63 -21.66 -8.81
CA ASN A 534 17.84 -22.25 -9.40
C ASN A 534 18.85 -21.19 -9.93
N SER A 535 18.52 -19.91 -9.87
CA SER A 535 19.46 -18.81 -10.03
C SER A 535 20.05 -18.45 -8.67
N GLY A 536 21.37 -18.60 -8.53
CA GLY A 536 22.09 -18.10 -7.36
C GLY A 536 22.43 -16.61 -7.45
N GLU A 537 22.40 -16.01 -8.64
CA GLU A 537 22.94 -14.65 -8.82
C GLU A 537 22.11 -13.55 -8.16
N PRO A 538 22.74 -12.49 -7.61
CA PRO A 538 22.05 -11.29 -7.18
C PRO A 538 21.58 -10.45 -8.39
N THR A 539 20.58 -9.61 -8.16
CA THR A 539 20.15 -8.58 -9.11
C THR A 539 20.98 -7.30 -8.97
N ASN A 540 20.88 -6.45 -9.99
CA ASN A 540 21.37 -5.07 -10.00
C ASN A 540 20.25 -4.20 -10.62
N LEU A 541 19.06 -4.22 -10.03
CA LEU A 541 17.89 -3.47 -10.47
C LEU A 541 17.69 -2.17 -9.66
N TYR A 542 18.44 -1.97 -8.57
CA TYR A 542 18.44 -0.74 -7.79
C TYR A 542 18.88 0.46 -8.63
N ASP A 543 18.06 1.52 -8.61
CA ASP A 543 18.34 2.81 -9.23
C ASP A 543 18.17 3.92 -8.17
N GLN A 544 19.29 4.52 -7.78
CA GLN A 544 19.36 5.64 -6.84
C GLN A 544 18.55 6.89 -7.25
N ASN A 545 18.04 6.96 -8.48
CA ASN A 545 17.18 8.06 -8.94
C ASN A 545 15.68 7.76 -8.75
N ILE A 546 15.31 6.52 -8.43
CA ILE A 546 13.93 6.14 -8.11
C ILE A 546 13.66 6.42 -6.64
N ASN A 547 12.64 7.23 -6.36
CA ASN A 547 12.21 7.52 -5.00
C ASN A 547 11.26 6.41 -4.49
N PRO A 548 11.66 5.60 -3.48
CA PRO A 548 10.85 4.52 -2.89
C PRO A 548 9.69 5.00 -2.00
N THR A 549 9.66 6.26 -1.54
CA THR A 549 8.62 6.77 -0.62
C THR A 549 7.21 6.39 -1.09
N VAL A 550 6.28 6.08 -0.19
CA VAL A 550 4.93 5.70 -0.62
C VAL A 550 4.19 6.89 -1.26
N THR A 551 3.55 6.63 -2.39
CA THR A 551 2.70 7.59 -3.11
C THR A 551 1.37 7.78 -2.37
N ASN A 552 0.89 9.02 -2.31
CA ASN A 552 -0.32 9.37 -1.58
C ASN A 552 -1.56 8.69 -2.21
N GLU A 553 -1.56 8.56 -3.53
CA GLU A 553 -2.49 7.77 -4.33
C GLU A 553 -2.62 6.31 -3.87
N PHE A 554 -1.48 5.65 -3.62
CA PHE A 554 -1.43 4.26 -3.20
C PHE A 554 -2.01 4.07 -1.79
N ALA A 555 -1.47 4.78 -0.80
CA ALA A 555 -1.85 4.66 0.61
C ALA A 555 -3.30 5.10 0.89
N THR A 556 -3.79 6.07 0.11
CA THR A 556 -5.07 6.73 0.41
C THR A 556 -6.24 6.17 -0.41
N ALA A 557 -5.98 5.61 -1.59
CA ALA A 557 -7.04 5.09 -2.45
C ALA A 557 -6.73 3.70 -3.03
N ALA A 558 -5.63 3.54 -3.78
CA ALA A 558 -5.47 2.35 -4.61
C ALA A 558 -5.31 1.06 -3.79
N PHE A 559 -4.43 1.04 -2.78
CA PHE A 559 -4.19 -0.19 -2.01
C PHE A 559 -5.32 -0.52 -1.03
N ARG A 560 -6.18 0.47 -0.72
CA ARG A 560 -7.43 0.30 0.04
C ARG A 560 -8.49 -0.54 -0.68
N VAL A 561 -8.26 -0.92 -1.93
CA VAL A 561 -9.13 -1.85 -2.68
C VAL A 561 -9.28 -3.20 -1.94
N GLY A 562 -8.28 -3.60 -1.13
CA GLY A 562 -8.33 -4.79 -0.27
C GLY A 562 -9.52 -4.84 0.71
N HIS A 563 -10.14 -3.69 1.05
CA HIS A 563 -11.36 -3.65 1.85
C HIS A 563 -12.55 -4.39 1.19
N SER A 564 -12.55 -4.56 -0.14
CA SER A 564 -13.57 -5.35 -0.85
C SER A 564 -13.43 -6.85 -0.61
N LEU A 565 -12.23 -7.34 -0.25
CA LEU A 565 -11.94 -8.75 -0.01
C LEU A 565 -12.37 -9.24 1.39
N VAL A 566 -12.79 -8.34 2.28
CA VAL A 566 -13.02 -8.60 3.71
C VAL A 566 -14.33 -9.36 3.95
N GLN A 567 -14.27 -10.48 4.67
CA GLN A 567 -15.45 -11.16 5.19
C GLN A 567 -16.05 -10.44 6.39
N GLY A 568 -17.39 -10.45 6.51
CA GLY A 568 -18.08 -9.97 7.71
C GLY A 568 -18.01 -10.93 8.91
N ILE A 569 -17.52 -12.15 8.71
CA ILE A 569 -17.46 -13.21 9.72
C ILE A 569 -16.07 -13.86 9.67
N ILE A 570 -15.41 -13.88 10.82
CA ILE A 570 -14.18 -14.64 11.06
C ILE A 570 -14.61 -16.06 11.50
N GLU A 571 -14.19 -17.09 10.77
CA GLU A 571 -14.51 -18.48 11.13
C GLU A 571 -13.25 -19.23 11.58
N GLY A 572 -13.41 -20.07 12.60
CA GLY A 572 -12.36 -20.92 13.13
C GLY A 572 -12.54 -22.37 12.69
N PHE A 573 -11.45 -23.09 12.42
CA PHE A 573 -11.49 -24.50 12.02
C PHE A 573 -10.50 -25.38 12.79
N THR A 574 -10.92 -26.60 13.11
CA THR A 574 -10.05 -27.69 13.59
C THR A 574 -9.05 -28.18 12.54
N ALA A 575 -8.04 -28.95 12.96
CA ALA A 575 -7.13 -29.67 12.05
C ALA A 575 -7.83 -30.57 11.02
N PHE A 576 -9.00 -31.11 11.38
CA PHE A 576 -9.85 -31.95 10.52
C PHE A 576 -10.77 -31.15 9.58
N GLY A 577 -10.75 -29.82 9.63
CA GLY A 577 -11.59 -28.96 8.78
C GLY A 577 -13.03 -28.78 9.26
N SER A 578 -13.39 -29.29 10.44
CA SER A 578 -14.66 -28.94 11.10
C SER A 578 -14.60 -27.52 11.65
N GLN A 579 -15.61 -26.71 11.35
CA GLN A 579 -15.78 -25.36 11.89
C GLN A 579 -16.04 -25.40 13.41
N THR A 580 -15.37 -24.53 14.15
CA THR A 580 -15.44 -24.42 15.62
C THR A 580 -16.01 -23.09 16.09
N GLN A 581 -15.82 -22.03 15.31
CA GLN A 581 -16.16 -20.65 15.68
C GLN A 581 -16.73 -19.89 14.47
N SER A 582 -17.57 -18.90 14.76
CA SER A 582 -18.16 -17.98 13.79
C SER A 582 -18.36 -16.64 14.50
N LEU A 583 -17.49 -15.68 14.21
CA LEU A 583 -17.31 -14.45 14.97
C LEU A 583 -17.66 -13.25 14.08
N LEU A 584 -18.66 -12.46 14.47
CA LEU A 584 -19.02 -11.22 13.77
C LEU A 584 -17.89 -10.20 13.92
N LEU A 585 -17.44 -9.62 12.80
CA LEU A 585 -16.27 -8.74 12.76
C LEU A 585 -16.43 -7.54 13.72
N HIS A 586 -17.57 -6.83 13.69
CA HIS A 586 -17.80 -5.66 14.54
C HIS A 586 -17.78 -5.95 16.06
N GLN A 587 -17.91 -7.23 16.45
CA GLN A 587 -17.89 -7.67 17.84
C GLN A 587 -16.48 -7.99 18.35
N HIS A 588 -15.53 -8.25 17.43
CA HIS A 588 -14.17 -8.72 17.75
C HIS A 588 -13.07 -7.73 17.31
N GLN A 589 -13.45 -6.62 16.64
CA GLN A 589 -12.55 -5.50 16.43
C GLN A 589 -12.03 -4.93 17.76
N SER A 590 -10.73 -4.60 17.81
CA SER A 590 -10.02 -4.18 19.04
C SER A 590 -10.08 -5.19 20.20
N LYS A 591 -10.23 -6.49 19.89
CA LYS A 591 -10.30 -7.58 20.89
C LYS A 591 -9.64 -8.85 20.36
N PRO A 592 -8.31 -9.03 20.49
CA PRO A 592 -7.61 -10.20 19.98
C PRO A 592 -7.68 -11.39 20.98
N PHE A 593 -8.80 -11.54 21.69
CA PHE A 593 -8.89 -12.41 22.88
C PHE A 593 -9.00 -13.90 22.56
N GLU A 594 -9.30 -14.24 21.31
CA GLU A 594 -9.38 -15.59 20.77
C GLU A 594 -8.00 -16.27 20.76
N LEU A 595 -6.91 -15.50 20.62
CA LEU A 595 -5.54 -16.01 20.60
C LEU A 595 -5.11 -16.59 21.96
N TYR A 596 -5.80 -16.24 23.05
CA TYR A 596 -5.57 -16.79 24.38
C TYR A 596 -6.18 -18.19 24.58
N GLU A 597 -7.01 -18.67 23.66
CA GLU A 597 -7.54 -20.03 23.70
C GLU A 597 -6.50 -21.07 23.29
N ASP A 598 -6.63 -22.29 23.82
CA ASP A 598 -5.64 -23.38 23.71
C ASP A 598 -5.32 -23.83 22.25
N THR A 599 -6.19 -23.48 21.30
CA THR A 599 -5.96 -23.70 19.87
C THR A 599 -6.28 -22.45 19.05
N GLY A 600 -6.29 -21.27 19.68
CA GLY A 600 -6.82 -20.02 19.12
C GLY A 600 -6.11 -19.55 17.85
N VAL A 601 -4.78 -19.39 17.93
CA VAL A 601 -3.92 -19.01 16.79
C VAL A 601 -4.16 -19.95 15.62
N ASP A 602 -3.98 -21.24 15.86
CA ASP A 602 -4.11 -22.34 14.91
C ASP A 602 -5.51 -22.44 14.27
N THR A 603 -6.55 -22.20 15.06
CA THR A 603 -7.96 -22.21 14.63
C THR A 603 -8.25 -21.07 13.66
N LEU A 604 -7.69 -19.89 13.92
CA LEU A 604 -7.82 -18.69 13.08
C LEU A 604 -6.92 -18.74 11.84
N VAL A 605 -5.72 -19.34 11.91
CA VAL A 605 -4.88 -19.65 10.74
C VAL A 605 -5.64 -20.55 9.77
N ARG A 606 -6.26 -21.64 10.26
CA ARG A 606 -7.10 -22.49 9.40
C ARG A 606 -8.34 -21.74 8.89
N GLY A 607 -8.87 -20.78 9.65
CA GLY A 607 -9.83 -19.77 9.18
C GLY A 607 -9.37 -19.06 7.91
N LEU A 608 -8.24 -18.36 7.98
CA LEU A 608 -7.65 -17.63 6.85
C LEU A 608 -7.40 -18.53 5.62
N LEU A 609 -7.09 -19.81 5.82
CA LEU A 609 -6.77 -20.78 4.76
C LEU A 609 -7.98 -21.52 4.17
N MET A 610 -9.10 -21.58 4.89
CA MET A 610 -10.31 -22.32 4.47
C MET A 610 -11.47 -21.41 4.05
N GLN A 611 -11.60 -20.24 4.68
CA GLN A 611 -12.59 -19.25 4.26
C GLN A 611 -12.24 -18.66 2.89
N PRO A 612 -13.20 -18.45 1.99
CA PRO A 612 -12.98 -17.65 0.79
C PRO A 612 -12.83 -16.17 1.15
N ALA A 613 -11.99 -15.44 0.42
CA ALA A 613 -12.10 -13.98 0.39
C ALA A 613 -13.45 -13.55 -0.22
N GLN A 614 -13.87 -12.30 0.01
CA GLN A 614 -14.83 -11.66 -0.89
C GLN A 614 -14.15 -11.33 -2.24
N LYS A 615 -14.94 -11.03 -3.28
CA LYS A 615 -14.42 -10.63 -4.61
C LYS A 615 -13.87 -9.20 -4.57
N MET A 616 -12.90 -8.95 -5.46
CA MET A 616 -12.40 -7.59 -5.71
C MET A 616 -13.42 -6.84 -6.57
N ASP A 617 -14.45 -6.28 -5.93
CA ASP A 617 -15.50 -5.50 -6.57
C ASP A 617 -16.14 -4.48 -5.59
N ARG A 618 -17.33 -3.99 -5.93
CA ARG A 618 -18.09 -2.97 -5.20
C ARG A 618 -19.06 -3.51 -4.15
N ALA A 619 -19.06 -4.82 -3.86
CA ALA A 619 -19.88 -5.44 -2.84
C ALA A 619 -19.09 -5.56 -1.52
N PHE A 620 -19.32 -4.63 -0.58
CA PHE A 620 -18.65 -4.63 0.72
C PHE A 620 -19.57 -5.16 1.81
N THR A 621 -18.99 -5.75 2.86
CA THR A 621 -19.78 -6.23 4.01
C THR A 621 -20.38 -5.08 4.82
N ASP A 622 -21.62 -5.25 5.30
CA ASP A 622 -22.29 -4.29 6.19
C ASP A 622 -21.51 -4.07 7.50
N GLU A 623 -20.69 -5.05 7.88
CA GLU A 623 -19.76 -4.99 9.01
C GLU A 623 -18.73 -3.87 8.87
N LEU A 624 -18.41 -3.45 7.63
CA LEU A 624 -17.55 -2.29 7.33
C LEU A 624 -18.34 -1.05 6.90
N LYS A 625 -19.50 -1.20 6.24
CA LYS A 625 -20.33 -0.07 5.75
C LYS A 625 -21.20 0.60 6.81
N ASN A 626 -21.58 -0.11 7.87
CA ASN A 626 -22.56 0.35 8.85
C ASN A 626 -22.18 0.06 10.31
N ARG A 627 -21.21 -0.85 10.53
CA ARG A 627 -20.86 -1.38 11.86
C ARG A 627 -19.37 -1.30 12.19
N LEU A 628 -18.58 -0.56 11.41
CA LEU A 628 -17.15 -0.42 11.66
C LEU A 628 -16.93 0.11 13.09
N PHE A 629 -16.24 -0.66 13.91
CA PHE A 629 -15.99 -0.41 15.34
C PHE A 629 -17.24 -0.15 16.20
N GLN A 630 -18.40 -0.70 15.82
CA GLN A 630 -19.66 -0.54 16.57
C GLN A 630 -19.51 -0.82 18.07
N GLY A 631 -18.70 -1.82 18.46
CA GLY A 631 -18.39 -2.09 19.86
C GLY A 631 -19.64 -2.43 20.68
N LYS A 632 -20.01 -1.55 21.63
CA LYS A 632 -21.23 -1.66 22.44
C LYS A 632 -22.38 -0.74 21.96
N GLN A 633 -22.16 0.05 20.90
CA GLN A 633 -23.15 1.00 20.38
C GLN A 633 -24.17 0.31 19.46
N SER A 634 -25.25 1.00 19.09
CA SER A 634 -26.28 0.48 18.18
C SER A 634 -25.87 0.50 16.69
N PHE A 635 -24.81 1.25 16.35
CA PHE A 635 -24.27 1.42 15.01
C PHE A 635 -22.75 1.69 15.09
N GLY A 636 -22.04 1.48 13.97
CA GLY A 636 -20.64 1.87 13.81
C GLY A 636 -20.46 2.93 12.74
N MET A 637 -19.24 3.06 12.22
CA MET A 637 -18.89 3.95 11.11
C MET A 637 -19.01 3.24 9.74
N ASP A 638 -18.77 4.00 8.67
CA ASP A 638 -18.75 3.51 7.29
C ASP A 638 -17.33 3.65 6.70
N LEU A 639 -16.61 2.54 6.56
CA LEU A 639 -15.23 2.54 6.05
C LEU A 639 -15.12 3.06 4.61
N ILE A 640 -16.15 2.89 3.79
CA ILE A 640 -16.16 3.30 2.39
C ILE A 640 -16.34 4.81 2.31
N ALA A 641 -17.24 5.37 3.12
CA ALA A 641 -17.36 6.81 3.28
C ALA A 641 -16.08 7.43 3.86
N LEU A 642 -15.42 6.77 4.83
CA LEU A 642 -14.12 7.19 5.37
C LEU A 642 -13.02 7.20 4.30
N ASN A 643 -12.94 6.18 3.43
CA ASN A 643 -11.96 6.13 2.33
C ASN A 643 -12.17 7.29 1.33
N LEU A 644 -13.42 7.55 0.95
CA LEU A 644 -13.78 8.65 0.06
C LEU A 644 -13.44 10.03 0.67
N GLN A 645 -13.80 10.23 1.93
CA GLN A 645 -13.50 11.47 2.64
C GLN A 645 -11.98 11.65 2.86
N ARG A 646 -11.23 10.56 3.09
CA ARG A 646 -9.76 10.58 3.19
C ARG A 646 -9.09 10.95 1.86
N GLY A 647 -9.59 10.46 0.73
CA GLY A 647 -9.13 10.91 -0.58
C GLY A 647 -9.31 12.41 -0.81
N ARG A 648 -10.45 12.97 -0.36
CA ARG A 648 -10.73 14.42 -0.44
C ARG A 648 -9.88 15.24 0.54
N ASP A 649 -9.69 14.76 1.77
CA ASP A 649 -8.80 15.34 2.78
C ASP A 649 -7.34 15.43 2.29
N HIS A 650 -6.88 14.38 1.62
CA HIS A 650 -5.55 14.30 1.02
C HIS A 650 -5.41 15.08 -0.29
N GLY A 651 -6.46 15.75 -0.77
CA GLY A 651 -6.45 16.50 -2.01
C GLY A 651 -6.16 15.62 -3.23
N LEU A 652 -6.57 14.35 -3.23
CA LEU A 652 -6.40 13.49 -4.39
C LEU A 652 -7.21 14.04 -5.58
N PRO A 653 -6.58 14.19 -6.76
CA PRO A 653 -7.28 14.41 -8.02
C PRO A 653 -8.43 13.41 -8.28
N PRO A 654 -9.44 13.82 -9.08
CA PRO A 654 -10.50 12.94 -9.55
C PRO A 654 -10.00 11.70 -10.30
N TYR A 655 -10.82 10.65 -10.30
CA TYR A 655 -10.57 9.39 -11.02
C TYR A 655 -10.18 9.60 -12.50
N ASN A 656 -10.79 10.57 -13.19
CA ASN A 656 -10.56 10.81 -14.61
C ASN A 656 -9.11 11.25 -14.93
N ASP A 657 -8.45 11.96 -14.01
CA ASP A 657 -7.04 12.35 -14.16
C ASP A 657 -6.11 11.13 -14.04
N TYR A 658 -6.44 10.20 -13.14
CA TYR A 658 -5.70 8.95 -12.96
C TYR A 658 -5.95 7.95 -14.08
N ARG A 659 -7.18 7.89 -14.60
CA ARG A 659 -7.52 7.14 -15.82
C ARG A 659 -6.66 7.59 -17.01
N GLU A 660 -6.51 8.91 -17.17
CA GLU A 660 -5.68 9.54 -18.21
C GLU A 660 -4.19 9.23 -18.02
N LEU A 661 -3.64 9.45 -16.82
CA LEU A 661 -2.28 9.06 -16.44
C LEU A 661 -2.00 7.58 -16.71
N CYS A 662 -2.95 6.71 -16.38
CA CYS A 662 -2.86 5.26 -16.57
C CYS A 662 -3.09 4.81 -18.03
N GLY A 663 -3.02 5.74 -18.98
CA GLY A 663 -2.95 5.47 -20.42
C GLY A 663 -4.29 5.13 -21.07
N ARG A 664 -5.42 5.39 -20.40
CA ARG A 664 -6.76 5.38 -21.01
C ARG A 664 -7.13 6.79 -21.47
N PRO A 665 -8.02 6.96 -22.47
CA PRO A 665 -8.54 8.28 -22.81
C PRO A 665 -9.29 8.89 -21.62
N ARG A 666 -9.08 10.18 -21.36
CA ARG A 666 -9.94 10.98 -20.49
C ARG A 666 -11.39 10.86 -20.98
N ALA A 667 -12.31 10.55 -20.07
CA ALA A 667 -13.74 10.50 -20.36
C ALA A 667 -14.31 11.92 -20.45
N ASN A 668 -15.08 12.21 -21.50
CA ASN A 668 -15.71 13.52 -21.73
C ASN A 668 -17.24 13.46 -21.57
N GLN A 669 -17.81 12.25 -21.64
CA GLN A 669 -19.22 11.93 -21.40
C GLN A 669 -19.31 10.62 -20.60
N TRP A 670 -20.40 10.41 -19.87
CA TRP A 670 -20.56 9.24 -18.98
C TRP A 670 -20.39 7.90 -19.72
N GLN A 671 -20.81 7.84 -20.99
CA GLN A 671 -20.69 6.68 -21.86
C GLN A 671 -19.23 6.27 -22.12
N ASP A 672 -18.27 7.20 -22.03
CA ASP A 672 -16.84 6.89 -22.23
C ASP A 672 -16.27 6.00 -21.10
N LEU A 673 -16.94 5.95 -19.95
CA LEU A 673 -16.58 5.05 -18.83
C LEU A 673 -17.01 3.59 -19.07
N LEU A 674 -17.86 3.32 -20.06
CA LEU A 674 -18.39 1.97 -20.34
C LEU A 674 -17.31 1.01 -20.86
N ASP A 675 -16.13 1.52 -21.24
CA ASP A 675 -14.96 0.70 -21.60
C ASP A 675 -14.46 -0.16 -20.43
N VAL A 676 -14.60 0.33 -19.18
CA VAL A 676 -14.17 -0.40 -17.96
C VAL A 676 -15.22 -0.52 -16.86
N ILE A 677 -16.21 0.38 -16.77
CA ILE A 677 -17.23 0.35 -15.71
C ILE A 677 -18.56 -0.17 -16.30
N ASP A 678 -19.36 -0.87 -15.48
CA ASP A 678 -20.64 -1.43 -15.91
C ASP A 678 -21.73 -0.36 -16.08
N GLN A 679 -22.63 -0.58 -17.05
CA GLN A 679 -23.63 0.43 -17.45
C GLN A 679 -24.52 0.91 -16.31
N ARG A 680 -24.93 0.02 -15.41
CA ARG A 680 -25.74 0.37 -14.23
C ARG A 680 -24.98 1.35 -13.31
N VAL A 681 -23.70 1.08 -13.07
CA VAL A 681 -22.84 1.90 -12.20
C VAL A 681 -22.61 3.27 -12.82
N VAL A 682 -22.35 3.34 -14.13
CA VAL A 682 -22.21 4.63 -14.85
C VAL A 682 -23.49 5.47 -14.73
N GLN A 683 -24.67 4.84 -14.81
CA GLN A 683 -25.95 5.52 -14.59
C GLN A 683 -26.12 6.00 -13.15
N GLU A 684 -25.73 5.20 -12.16
CA GLU A 684 -25.76 5.59 -10.74
C GLU A 684 -24.78 6.75 -10.46
N MET A 685 -23.56 6.70 -11.00
CA MET A 685 -22.59 7.80 -10.93
C MET A 685 -23.15 9.11 -11.50
N SER A 686 -23.76 9.05 -12.69
CA SER A 686 -24.36 10.23 -13.35
C SER A 686 -25.56 10.86 -12.62
N ARG A 687 -26.08 10.21 -11.58
CA ARG A 687 -27.15 10.74 -10.71
C ARG A 687 -26.62 11.38 -9.42
N ILE A 688 -25.36 11.10 -9.06
CA ILE A 688 -24.76 11.47 -7.76
C ILE A 688 -23.71 12.56 -7.93
N TYR A 689 -22.90 12.46 -8.99
CA TYR A 689 -21.85 13.43 -9.32
C TYR A 689 -22.34 14.37 -10.43
N ASN A 690 -22.02 15.66 -10.32
CA ASN A 690 -22.40 16.66 -11.32
C ASN A 690 -21.64 16.47 -12.64
N SER A 691 -20.36 16.10 -12.54
CA SER A 691 -19.45 15.82 -13.65
C SER A 691 -18.68 14.51 -13.44
N ILE A 692 -18.20 13.95 -14.55
CA ILE A 692 -17.25 12.81 -14.56
C ILE A 692 -15.95 13.20 -13.85
N ASP A 693 -15.59 14.48 -13.93
CA ASP A 693 -14.43 15.08 -13.27
C ASP A 693 -14.65 15.29 -11.76
N ASP A 694 -15.80 14.89 -11.21
CA ASP A 694 -16.03 14.91 -9.76
C ASP A 694 -15.78 13.56 -9.09
N VAL A 695 -15.75 12.45 -9.86
CA VAL A 695 -15.69 11.07 -9.34
C VAL A 695 -14.41 10.87 -8.51
N ASP A 696 -14.57 10.46 -7.25
CA ASP A 696 -13.43 10.24 -6.34
C ASP A 696 -12.63 9.00 -6.75
N LEU A 697 -11.30 9.06 -6.67
CA LEU A 697 -10.40 7.98 -7.12
C LEU A 697 -10.75 6.60 -6.53
N PHE A 698 -11.09 6.53 -5.23
CA PHE A 698 -11.39 5.26 -4.58
C PHE A 698 -12.58 4.54 -5.24
N ILE A 699 -13.74 5.21 -5.33
CA ILE A 699 -14.92 4.59 -5.94
C ILE A 699 -14.73 4.40 -7.44
N GLY A 700 -14.06 5.32 -8.14
CA GLY A 700 -13.75 5.18 -9.56
C GLY A 700 -12.92 3.94 -9.87
N GLY A 701 -11.82 3.71 -9.15
CA GLY A 701 -10.93 2.56 -9.39
C GLY A 701 -11.53 1.21 -9.00
N VAL A 702 -12.22 1.11 -7.85
CA VAL A 702 -12.94 -0.13 -7.46
C VAL A 702 -14.19 -0.39 -8.33
N SER A 703 -14.58 0.57 -9.18
CA SER A 703 -15.67 0.39 -10.12
C SER A 703 -15.30 -0.34 -11.40
N GLU A 704 -14.01 -0.40 -11.72
CA GLU A 704 -13.54 -0.93 -12.99
C GLU A 704 -13.59 -2.47 -12.99
N ARG A 705 -13.99 -3.05 -14.11
CA ARG A 705 -13.87 -4.49 -14.36
C ARG A 705 -12.40 -4.90 -14.28
N GLN A 706 -12.19 -6.08 -13.69
CA GLN A 706 -10.89 -6.70 -13.53
C GLN A 706 -10.21 -6.90 -14.89
N VAL A 707 -8.90 -6.69 -14.92
CA VAL A 707 -8.05 -6.96 -16.08
C VAL A 707 -7.84 -8.48 -16.22
N GLU A 708 -7.77 -8.98 -17.45
CA GLU A 708 -7.60 -10.43 -17.68
C GLU A 708 -6.32 -10.96 -17.01
N GLY A 709 -6.46 -11.98 -16.16
CA GLY A 709 -5.35 -12.55 -15.39
C GLY A 709 -4.90 -11.74 -14.16
N ALA A 710 -5.61 -10.67 -13.77
CA ALA A 710 -5.27 -9.84 -12.61
C ALA A 710 -6.54 -9.51 -11.79
N LEU A 711 -6.43 -9.40 -10.45
CA LEU A 711 -7.56 -9.01 -9.61
C LEU A 711 -7.96 -7.53 -9.72
N LEU A 712 -7.13 -6.68 -10.32
CA LEU A 712 -7.31 -5.24 -10.30
C LEU A 712 -7.93 -4.70 -11.59
N GLY A 713 -8.73 -3.65 -11.43
CA GLY A 713 -9.07 -2.73 -12.50
C GLY A 713 -7.84 -1.96 -13.02
N PRO A 714 -7.83 -1.53 -14.28
CA PRO A 714 -6.66 -0.96 -14.95
C PRO A 714 -6.02 0.27 -14.28
N THR A 715 -6.81 1.14 -13.64
CA THR A 715 -6.29 2.32 -12.94
C THR A 715 -5.61 1.92 -11.62
N PHE A 716 -6.17 0.98 -10.87
CA PHE A 716 -5.51 0.48 -9.65
C PHE A 716 -4.34 -0.46 -9.95
N LEU A 717 -4.42 -1.27 -11.01
CA LEU A 717 -3.29 -2.08 -11.51
C LEU A 717 -2.09 -1.19 -11.87
N CYS A 718 -2.35 -0.05 -12.51
CA CYS A 718 -1.38 1.01 -12.80
C CYS A 718 -0.75 1.61 -11.53
N LEU A 719 -1.57 2.09 -10.58
CA LEU A 719 -1.08 2.79 -9.37
C LEU A 719 -0.40 1.84 -8.35
N ILE A 720 -0.93 0.63 -8.19
CA ILE A 720 -0.31 -0.40 -7.32
C ILE A 720 0.98 -0.91 -7.96
N GLY A 721 0.98 -1.15 -9.27
CA GLY A 721 2.17 -1.58 -10.00
C GLY A 721 3.31 -0.54 -9.99
N ASP A 722 2.99 0.75 -10.07
CA ASP A 722 3.94 1.85 -9.86
C ASP A 722 4.60 1.77 -8.48
N GLN A 723 3.80 1.68 -7.41
CA GLN A 723 4.35 1.67 -6.06
C GLN A 723 5.27 0.47 -5.85
N PHE A 724 4.87 -0.75 -6.22
CA PHE A 724 5.74 -1.92 -6.07
C PHE A 724 6.96 -1.88 -7.01
N ALA A 725 6.90 -1.21 -8.16
CA ALA A 725 8.09 -0.92 -8.95
C ALA A 725 9.07 0.02 -8.21
N ARG A 726 8.57 1.05 -7.52
CA ARG A 726 9.38 1.94 -6.66
C ARG A 726 9.98 1.20 -5.47
N LEU A 727 9.21 0.33 -4.81
CA LEU A 727 9.66 -0.41 -3.64
C LEU A 727 10.71 -1.48 -3.95
N ARG A 728 10.68 -2.09 -5.15
CA ARG A 728 11.74 -3.01 -5.59
C ARG A 728 12.99 -2.28 -6.07
N ARG A 729 12.83 -1.22 -6.88
CA ARG A 729 13.96 -0.57 -7.59
C ARG A 729 14.57 0.63 -6.85
N GLY A 730 13.85 1.23 -5.92
CA GLY A 730 14.35 2.33 -5.06
C GLY A 730 14.93 1.85 -3.73
N ASP A 731 14.97 0.55 -3.48
CA ASP A 731 15.46 -0.06 -2.24
C ASP A 731 16.80 -0.78 -2.47
N ARG A 732 17.92 -0.21 -2.00
CA ARG A 732 19.25 -0.84 -2.16
C ARG A 732 19.38 -2.15 -1.35
N LEU A 733 18.49 -2.40 -0.40
CA LEU A 733 18.49 -3.59 0.46
C LEU A 733 17.36 -4.55 0.12
N PHE A 734 16.69 -4.37 -1.02
CA PHE A 734 15.79 -5.39 -1.57
C PHE A 734 16.59 -6.70 -1.71
N TYR A 735 16.04 -7.81 -1.22
CA TYR A 735 16.87 -8.95 -0.80
C TYR A 735 17.67 -9.60 -1.94
N GLU A 736 17.24 -9.46 -3.19
CA GLU A 736 17.99 -9.96 -4.36
C GLU A 736 19.18 -9.08 -4.76
N GLU A 737 19.20 -7.80 -4.39
CA GLU A 737 20.21 -6.84 -4.87
C GLU A 737 21.60 -7.16 -4.29
N ALA A 738 22.65 -6.99 -5.09
CA ALA A 738 24.03 -7.24 -4.64
C ALA A 738 24.43 -6.42 -3.38
N THR A 739 23.84 -5.24 -3.21
CA THR A 739 23.99 -4.36 -2.04
C THR A 739 23.33 -4.91 -0.77
N ALA A 740 22.40 -5.87 -0.87
CA ALA A 740 21.84 -6.60 0.26
C ALA A 740 22.78 -7.70 0.79
N GLN A 741 23.88 -8.02 0.07
CA GLN A 741 25.00 -8.88 0.49
C GLN A 741 24.64 -10.32 0.92
N PHE A 742 23.55 -10.90 0.41
CA PHE A 742 23.30 -12.33 0.58
C PHE A 742 24.21 -13.14 -0.36
N THR A 743 24.70 -14.30 0.09
CA THR A 743 25.47 -15.20 -0.78
C THR A 743 24.57 -15.88 -1.82
N GLN A 744 25.16 -16.41 -2.90
CA GLN A 744 24.38 -17.08 -3.94
C GLN A 744 23.55 -18.26 -3.42
N GLN A 745 24.04 -18.97 -2.39
CA GLN A 745 23.34 -20.08 -1.76
C GLN A 745 22.19 -19.58 -0.87
N GLN A 746 22.43 -18.51 -0.09
CA GLN A 746 21.40 -17.85 0.72
C GLN A 746 20.24 -17.34 -0.16
N LEU A 747 20.56 -16.69 -1.29
CA LEU A 747 19.56 -16.26 -2.27
C LEU A 747 18.74 -17.43 -2.85
N ALA A 748 19.40 -18.55 -3.19
CA ALA A 748 18.73 -19.72 -3.74
C ALA A 748 17.73 -20.35 -2.74
N THR A 749 18.08 -20.45 -1.45
CA THR A 749 17.12 -20.95 -0.43
C THR A 749 16.01 -19.94 -0.16
N LEU A 750 16.31 -18.64 -0.03
CA LEU A 750 15.30 -17.58 0.18
C LEU A 750 14.26 -17.55 -0.95
N ARG A 751 14.70 -17.64 -2.22
CA ARG A 751 13.83 -17.71 -3.42
C ARG A 751 12.91 -18.94 -3.46
N SER A 752 13.11 -19.93 -2.60
CA SER A 752 12.22 -21.10 -2.50
C SER A 752 11.13 -20.93 -1.44
N ILE A 753 11.27 -19.98 -0.50
CA ILE A 753 10.34 -19.80 0.60
C ILE A 753 9.01 -19.20 0.12
N GLY A 754 7.94 -19.69 0.72
CA GLY A 754 6.56 -19.30 0.47
C GLY A 754 5.74 -19.24 1.75
N LEU A 755 4.58 -18.59 1.74
CA LEU A 755 3.83 -18.32 2.97
C LEU A 755 3.41 -19.60 3.70
N ALA A 756 3.17 -20.68 2.96
CA ALA A 756 2.87 -21.99 3.52
C ALA A 756 3.97 -22.52 4.49
N ARG A 757 5.25 -22.22 4.22
CA ARG A 757 6.37 -22.61 5.08
C ARG A 757 6.32 -21.90 6.43
N ILE A 758 6.16 -20.58 6.41
CA ILE A 758 6.07 -19.73 7.62
C ILE A 758 4.91 -20.21 8.51
N LEU A 759 3.77 -20.56 7.91
CA LEU A 759 2.60 -21.09 8.63
C LEU A 759 2.84 -22.50 9.21
N CYS A 760 3.60 -23.35 8.51
CA CYS A 760 4.00 -24.67 9.00
C CYS A 760 4.97 -24.60 10.19
N ASP A 761 5.94 -23.69 10.17
CA ASP A 761 6.99 -23.60 11.20
C ASP A 761 6.53 -22.90 12.48
N ASN A 762 5.52 -22.02 12.37
CA ASN A 762 5.10 -21.15 13.47
C ASN A 762 3.68 -21.42 13.99
N GLY A 763 2.92 -22.30 13.34
CA GLY A 763 1.68 -22.84 13.90
C GLY A 763 1.93 -23.82 15.05
N ASP A 764 0.99 -23.91 15.99
CA ASP A 764 1.07 -24.81 17.14
C ASP A 764 0.74 -26.27 16.75
N ASP A 765 -0.13 -26.49 15.75
CA ASP A 765 -0.48 -27.81 15.18
C ASP A 765 -0.79 -27.78 13.67
N ILE A 766 -0.08 -26.93 12.91
CA ILE A 766 -0.20 -26.88 11.44
C ILE A 766 0.69 -27.96 10.81
N LYS A 767 0.20 -29.21 10.79
CA LYS A 767 0.93 -30.37 10.22
C LYS A 767 0.81 -30.54 8.71
N SER A 768 -0.20 -29.94 8.09
CA SER A 768 -0.39 -29.98 6.62
C SER A 768 -1.21 -28.82 6.09
N ILE A 769 -0.77 -28.26 4.97
CA ILE A 769 -1.30 -27.04 4.35
C ILE A 769 -1.13 -27.14 2.83
N GLN A 770 -1.95 -26.41 2.06
CA GLN A 770 -1.73 -26.24 0.63
C GLN A 770 -0.45 -25.44 0.33
N SER A 771 0.21 -25.67 -0.81
CA SER A 771 1.50 -25.03 -1.11
C SER A 771 1.38 -23.52 -1.34
N SER A 772 0.30 -23.06 -1.99
CA SER A 772 -0.03 -21.62 -2.04
C SER A 772 -1.12 -21.32 -1.01
N ALA A 773 -0.77 -20.56 0.03
CA ALA A 773 -1.69 -20.19 1.11
C ALA A 773 -2.84 -19.28 0.63
N PHE A 774 -2.63 -18.51 -0.45
CA PHE A 774 -3.61 -17.60 -1.04
C PHE A 774 -4.65 -18.29 -1.92
N LEU A 775 -4.34 -19.47 -2.45
CA LEU A 775 -5.24 -20.27 -3.26
C LEU A 775 -6.05 -21.23 -2.38
N ARG A 776 -7.34 -21.40 -2.69
CA ARG A 776 -8.18 -22.39 -2.02
C ARG A 776 -7.67 -23.79 -2.37
N SER A 777 -7.81 -24.74 -1.43
CA SER A 777 -7.33 -26.10 -1.67
C SER A 777 -8.27 -26.87 -2.59
N ASP A 778 -7.74 -27.33 -3.72
CA ASP A 778 -8.46 -28.07 -4.76
C ASP A 778 -7.60 -29.26 -5.26
N VAL A 779 -7.84 -29.76 -6.48
CA VAL A 779 -7.03 -30.84 -7.06
C VAL A 779 -5.63 -30.41 -7.51
N GLN A 780 -5.36 -29.12 -7.68
CA GLN A 780 -4.06 -28.56 -8.10
C GLN A 780 -3.27 -28.04 -6.88
N ASN A 781 -3.94 -27.35 -5.96
CA ASN A 781 -3.38 -26.81 -4.72
C ASN A 781 -3.75 -27.67 -3.50
N ARG A 782 -3.40 -28.96 -3.54
CA ARG A 782 -3.72 -29.93 -2.47
C ARG A 782 -2.91 -29.66 -1.21
N ARG A 783 -3.48 -29.92 -0.03
CA ARG A 783 -2.71 -29.96 1.23
C ARG A 783 -1.58 -31.00 1.15
N ARG A 784 -0.38 -30.60 1.57
CA ARG A 784 0.84 -31.42 1.69
C ARG A 784 1.30 -31.48 3.15
N PRO A 785 2.05 -32.51 3.56
CA PRO A 785 2.73 -32.51 4.86
C PRO A 785 3.71 -31.34 4.96
N CYS A 786 3.78 -30.71 6.12
CA CYS A 786 4.72 -29.61 6.36
C CYS A 786 6.20 -30.05 6.43
N GLN A 787 6.48 -31.32 6.75
CA GLN A 787 7.85 -31.83 6.83
C GLN A 787 8.20 -32.69 5.61
N GLY A 788 9.39 -32.48 5.06
CA GLY A 788 9.93 -33.31 3.97
C GLY A 788 9.18 -33.22 2.63
N SER A 789 8.39 -32.16 2.41
CA SER A 789 7.71 -31.92 1.13
C SER A 789 8.51 -30.97 0.24
N SER A 790 8.75 -31.38 -1.00
CA SER A 790 9.31 -30.52 -2.06
C SER A 790 8.44 -29.31 -2.38
N ASP A 791 7.15 -29.37 -2.06
CA ASP A 791 6.17 -28.35 -2.40
C ASP A 791 6.06 -27.27 -1.29
N ILE A 792 6.73 -27.47 -0.14
CA ILE A 792 6.82 -26.54 0.99
C ILE A 792 8.27 -26.58 1.54
N PRO A 793 9.25 -26.07 0.77
CA PRO A 793 10.67 -26.21 1.09
C PRO A 793 11.07 -25.45 2.37
N GLU A 794 12.07 -25.97 3.07
CA GLU A 794 12.61 -25.41 4.32
C GLU A 794 13.76 -24.43 4.05
N LEU A 795 13.85 -23.37 4.87
CA LEU A 795 14.96 -22.41 4.80
C LEU A 795 16.22 -23.04 5.39
N ASP A 796 17.27 -23.20 4.57
CA ASP A 796 18.55 -23.74 5.02
C ASP A 796 19.38 -22.66 5.72
N LEU A 797 19.11 -22.48 7.01
CA LEU A 797 19.87 -21.55 7.87
C LEU A 797 21.33 -21.96 8.07
N THR A 798 21.75 -23.20 7.71
CA THR A 798 23.18 -23.59 7.84
C THR A 798 24.09 -22.79 6.91
N LEU A 799 23.52 -22.16 5.88
CA LEU A 799 24.17 -21.23 4.95
C LEU A 799 24.54 -19.86 5.57
N TRP A 800 24.17 -19.62 6.83
CA TRP A 800 24.59 -18.46 7.64
C TRP A 800 25.63 -18.80 8.71
N ARG A 801 26.21 -20.02 8.70
CA ARG A 801 27.31 -20.37 9.61
C ARG A 801 28.61 -19.64 9.22
N GLU A 802 29.27 -19.04 10.20
CA GLU A 802 30.60 -18.42 10.13
C GLU A 802 31.66 -19.22 10.91
#